data_AF-A0A399EJI1-F1
#
_entry.id   AF-A0A399EJI1-F1
#
_cell.length_a   1.000
_cell.length_b   1.000
_cell.length_c   1.000
_cell.angle_alpha   90.00
_cell.angle_beta   90.00
_cell.angle_gamma   90.00
#
_symmetry.space_group_name_H-M   'P 1'
#
loop_
_entity.id
_entity.type
_entity.pdbx_description
1 polymer ?
#
loop_
_entity_poly.entity_id
_entity_poly.type
_entity_poly.pdbx_seq_one_letter_code
_entity_poly.pdbx_strand_id
1 'polypeptide(L)'
;MEAGFAILCTLLLLAAHWGRERWSLVPWVMLVSALSLLALSARGPSLGLTLCLQSGLLALAALDNERRWRSTLLGLLLIHLLALGPHLLWPSFLPKGAVYTGLHGLALLLAGWAARGAYTRLAPRNRLLALAGGLGAAVFLDAALLAGWTALPSLLLQALASGALLWGYLERVPPLPANHPLQRAYATLLQTMEALVERPGEELWPRILESAVRVVPGAQAGSIRLRQGKYFVFVAQTGFGEGILGVQSHEEEAMAWHGDPEAWRRGQPRIANHTDIQRVLSSHLPNQALTHRLDSASQQGRIRQIRSNLCMPILLGGEVVAEINLDAFRDRAFNEQSVEVARQYALQITVLLAGRRQQAELEARIREFEVIEALSAALRGLSGIREITKRLVHETIRLMKSEHAALLLIEPDGEHMRCYAAAGFFLEGRDWRIPKGRGFSWAAVEARAPIWSHSAHQDPRAFGRFKQPRPPCSEIAVPLISSKGEPLGALLSARNGVASYTERDLRLMQVIGNIAANTLERVQASESLKAEVAEKTALLELSQMLGKNDASLPRALGEIRRLAHADAAGLWVREGEVFRMRALEGRLAPEVQERLGEPVPRDHPLVQRVFSGEVVQVGDTLNHPHFQAHAQVGLRGLYLRRVVQEPELEAGLALFRLEPSPGWSPSEERLLQGATQMLGALLLRLERTRQLEAAYEGALRAIGLALEARDRETAGHTDRVAAMAEALGRALGLSEGELRDLRWGAYLHDVGKLVIPDSILLKPGKLTPEEFSTMKTHVQLGDDLVRHLPFVPKGARQVVRHHHERWDGRGYPDGLSGEQIPLLARIFAVCDVFDALCSERPYKPALPTLQAVQELWRSAQNGHLDRQLVEIFLKLQGLEEVLRASQAAD
;
A
#
# COMPACT_ATOMS: atom_id res chain seq x y z
N MET A 1 -23.12 -61.43 -4.30
CA MET A 1 -22.59 -60.08 -4.59
C MET A 1 -21.15 -59.92 -4.12
N GLU A 2 -20.81 -60.32 -2.89
CA GLU A 2 -19.44 -60.18 -2.33
C GLU A 2 -18.34 -60.89 -3.14
N ALA A 3 -18.57 -62.12 -3.60
CA ALA A 3 -17.62 -62.85 -4.46
C ALA A 3 -17.43 -62.17 -5.83
N GLY A 4 -18.49 -61.58 -6.40
CA GLY A 4 -18.42 -60.86 -7.67
C GLY A 4 -17.64 -59.55 -7.58
N PHE A 5 -17.73 -58.86 -6.44
CA PHE A 5 -16.98 -57.64 -6.18
C PHE A 5 -15.49 -57.93 -5.91
N ALA A 6 -15.18 -59.00 -5.18
CA ALA A 6 -13.80 -59.45 -4.97
C ALA A 6 -13.12 -59.84 -6.29
N ILE A 7 -13.82 -60.58 -7.16
CA ILE A 7 -13.32 -60.94 -8.50
C ILE A 7 -13.10 -59.68 -9.36
N LEU A 8 -14.01 -58.69 -9.31
CA LEU A 8 -13.86 -57.43 -10.03
C LEU A 8 -12.62 -56.63 -9.56
N CYS A 9 -12.40 -56.55 -8.24
CA CYS A 9 -11.23 -55.88 -7.67
C CYS A 9 -9.91 -56.61 -8.00
N THR A 10 -9.91 -57.94 -7.98
CA THR A 10 -8.75 -58.75 -8.40
C THR A 10 -8.47 -58.58 -9.89
N LEU A 11 -9.49 -58.51 -10.74
CA LEU A 11 -9.36 -58.22 -12.17
C LEU A 11 -8.86 -56.80 -12.44
N LEU A 12 -9.28 -55.80 -11.65
CA LEU A 12 -8.78 -54.43 -11.73
C LEU A 12 -7.31 -54.32 -11.28
N LEU A 13 -6.91 -55.06 -10.25
CA LEU A 13 -5.51 -55.15 -9.82
C LEU A 13 -4.63 -55.88 -10.84
N LEU A 14 -5.13 -56.94 -11.48
CA LEU A 14 -4.47 -57.62 -12.58
C LEU A 14 -4.38 -56.72 -13.83
N ALA A 15 -5.43 -55.94 -14.14
CA ALA A 15 -5.43 -54.97 -15.23
C ALA A 15 -4.46 -53.80 -14.97
N ALA A 16 -4.38 -53.30 -13.73
CA ALA A 16 -3.40 -52.29 -13.32
C ALA A 16 -1.96 -52.83 -13.38
N HIS A 17 -1.76 -54.11 -13.07
CA HIS A 17 -0.47 -54.79 -13.25
C HIS A 17 -0.10 -54.96 -14.72
N TRP A 18 -1.05 -55.33 -15.59
CA TRP A 18 -0.83 -55.39 -17.04
C TRP A 18 -0.62 -54.01 -17.68
N GLY A 19 -1.17 -52.95 -17.10
CA GLY A 19 -0.92 -51.56 -17.50
C GLY A 19 0.44 -50.98 -17.09
N ARG A 20 1.32 -51.76 -16.43
CA ARG A 20 2.63 -51.34 -15.91
C ARG A 20 3.54 -50.67 -16.94
N GLU A 21 3.38 -50.98 -18.21
CA GLU A 21 4.23 -50.40 -19.27
C GLU A 21 3.82 -48.97 -19.67
N ARG A 22 2.69 -48.44 -19.19
CA ARG A 22 2.19 -47.11 -19.60
C ARG A 22 1.87 -46.12 -18.47
N TRP A 23 1.72 -46.55 -17.20
CA TRP A 23 1.31 -45.66 -16.09
C TRP A 23 2.02 -45.99 -14.77
N SER A 24 2.21 -45.00 -13.89
CA SER A 24 2.78 -45.21 -12.54
C SER A 24 1.81 -45.99 -11.64
N LEU A 25 2.31 -46.76 -10.66
CA LEU A 25 1.48 -47.61 -9.78
C LEU A 25 0.64 -46.79 -8.77
N VAL A 26 1.07 -45.57 -8.45
CA VAL A 26 0.52 -44.71 -7.38
C VAL A 26 -0.94 -44.27 -7.61
N PRO A 27 -1.37 -43.83 -8.80
CA PRO A 27 -2.76 -43.45 -9.05
C PRO A 27 -3.75 -44.61 -8.92
N TRP A 28 -3.32 -45.83 -9.23
CA TRP A 28 -4.14 -47.04 -9.09
C TRP A 28 -4.31 -47.44 -7.63
N VAL A 29 -3.26 -47.33 -6.82
CA VAL A 29 -3.37 -47.53 -5.36
C VAL A 29 -4.31 -46.49 -4.75
N MET A 30 -4.20 -45.21 -5.15
CA MET A 30 -5.09 -44.15 -4.67
C MET A 30 -6.55 -44.38 -5.11
N LEU A 31 -6.78 -44.84 -6.34
CA LEU A 31 -8.12 -45.13 -6.87
C LEU A 31 -8.76 -46.33 -6.15
N VAL A 32 -8.02 -47.41 -5.95
CA VAL A 32 -8.52 -48.60 -5.23
C VAL A 32 -8.76 -48.29 -3.75
N SER A 33 -7.89 -47.50 -3.10
CA SER A 33 -8.10 -47.04 -1.73
C SER A 33 -9.32 -46.11 -1.61
N ALA A 34 -9.53 -45.19 -2.57
CA ALA A 34 -10.69 -44.31 -2.60
C ALA A 34 -12.01 -45.07 -2.84
N LEU A 35 -12.01 -46.05 -3.75
CA LEU A 35 -13.17 -46.91 -4.01
C LEU A 35 -13.50 -47.82 -2.83
N SER A 36 -12.48 -48.28 -2.10
CA SER A 36 -12.65 -49.09 -0.88
C SER A 36 -13.21 -48.26 0.29
N LEU A 37 -12.79 -47.00 0.43
CA LEU A 37 -13.35 -46.05 1.40
C LEU A 37 -14.79 -45.65 1.06
N LEU A 38 -15.12 -45.52 -0.23
CA LEU A 38 -16.51 -45.32 -0.67
C LEU A 38 -17.40 -46.53 -0.35
N ALA A 39 -16.89 -47.76 -0.49
CA ALA A 39 -17.61 -48.97 -0.12
C ALA A 39 -17.89 -49.11 1.39
N LEU A 40 -17.05 -48.54 2.27
CA LEU A 40 -17.23 -48.48 3.73
C LEU A 40 -18.39 -47.57 4.16
N SER A 41 -18.82 -46.63 3.29
CA SER A 41 -19.97 -45.76 3.55
C SER A 41 -21.32 -46.47 3.43
N ALA A 42 -21.36 -47.63 2.77
CA ALA A 42 -22.53 -48.50 2.67
C ALA A 42 -22.55 -49.52 3.81
N ARG A 43 -23.42 -49.31 4.81
CA ARG A 43 -23.54 -50.12 6.04
C ARG A 43 -23.57 -51.64 5.76
N GLY A 44 -22.51 -52.36 6.16
CA GLY A 44 -22.45 -53.83 6.13
C GLY A 44 -21.12 -54.39 6.69
N PRO A 45 -21.01 -55.72 6.94
CA PRO A 45 -19.86 -56.37 7.59
C PRO A 45 -18.66 -56.55 6.65
N SER A 46 -18.34 -55.52 5.85
CA SER A 46 -17.32 -55.52 4.80
C SER A 46 -15.92 -55.08 5.28
N LEU A 47 -15.72 -54.95 6.60
CA LEU A 47 -14.45 -54.52 7.20
C LEU A 47 -13.30 -55.51 6.92
N GLY A 48 -13.56 -56.82 6.97
CA GLY A 48 -12.53 -57.85 6.79
C GLY A 48 -11.95 -57.92 5.37
N LEU A 49 -12.79 -57.70 4.35
CA LEU A 49 -12.38 -57.77 2.94
C LEU A 49 -11.59 -56.52 2.52
N THR A 50 -11.93 -55.38 3.11
CA THR A 50 -11.23 -54.10 2.91
C THR A 50 -9.84 -54.13 3.56
N LEU A 51 -9.75 -54.72 4.75
CA LEU A 51 -8.49 -54.98 5.46
C LEU A 51 -7.52 -55.87 4.67
N CYS A 52 -8.01 -56.97 4.07
CA CYS A 52 -7.19 -57.85 3.22
C CYS A 52 -6.67 -57.15 1.95
N LEU A 53 -7.49 -56.31 1.31
CA LEU A 53 -7.08 -55.55 0.13
C LEU A 53 -6.03 -54.47 0.46
N GLN A 54 -6.21 -53.74 1.56
CA GLN A 54 -5.28 -52.69 1.99
C GLN A 54 -3.94 -53.26 2.49
N SER A 55 -3.94 -54.37 3.21
CA SER A 55 -2.72 -55.07 3.64
C SER A 55 -1.99 -55.74 2.46
N GLY A 56 -2.71 -56.28 1.48
CA GLY A 56 -2.12 -56.76 0.22
C GLY A 56 -1.48 -55.64 -0.62
N LEU A 57 -2.11 -54.47 -0.67
CA LEU A 57 -1.57 -53.26 -1.33
C LEU A 57 -0.34 -52.70 -0.61
N LEU A 58 -0.34 -52.70 0.73
CA LEU A 58 0.82 -52.32 1.54
C LEU A 58 1.98 -53.31 1.38
N ALA A 59 1.71 -54.60 1.28
CA ALA A 59 2.72 -55.62 1.00
C ALA A 59 3.31 -55.45 -0.41
N LEU A 60 2.47 -55.16 -1.41
CA LEU A 60 2.92 -54.85 -2.78
C LEU A 60 3.75 -53.56 -2.84
N ALA A 61 3.37 -52.53 -2.07
CA ALA A 61 4.14 -51.28 -1.97
C ALA A 61 5.45 -51.43 -1.16
N ALA A 62 5.51 -52.39 -0.23
CA ALA A 62 6.74 -52.74 0.50
C ALA A 62 7.71 -53.60 -0.34
N LEU A 63 7.19 -54.34 -1.32
CA LEU A 63 7.97 -55.10 -2.30
C LEU A 63 8.55 -54.23 -3.42
N ASP A 64 7.98 -53.05 -3.67
CA ASP A 64 8.46 -52.11 -4.68
C ASP A 64 9.63 -51.29 -4.11
N ASN A 65 10.85 -51.64 -4.53
CA ASN A 65 12.12 -51.18 -3.94
C ASN A 65 12.47 -49.71 -4.27
N GLU A 66 11.49 -48.87 -4.62
CA GLU A 66 11.71 -47.46 -4.96
C GLU A 66 11.61 -46.50 -3.76
N ARG A 67 12.42 -45.43 -3.79
CA ARG A 67 12.44 -44.31 -2.82
C ARG A 67 11.09 -43.57 -2.65
N ARG A 68 10.03 -43.97 -3.36
CA ARG A 68 8.71 -43.32 -3.41
C ARG A 68 7.70 -43.80 -2.37
N TRP A 69 8.08 -44.74 -1.48
CA TRP A 69 7.22 -45.18 -0.37
C TRP A 69 6.73 -44.02 0.49
N ARG A 70 7.56 -42.97 0.67
CA ARG A 70 7.19 -41.76 1.43
C ARG A 70 6.04 -41.02 0.78
N SER A 71 6.00 -40.95 -0.55
CA SER A 71 4.96 -40.27 -1.35
C SER A 71 3.64 -41.01 -1.27
N THR A 72 3.66 -42.34 -1.33
CA THR A 72 2.48 -43.19 -1.20
C THR A 72 1.94 -43.15 0.23
N LEU A 73 2.82 -43.16 1.23
CA LEU A 73 2.44 -42.98 2.63
C LEU A 73 1.86 -41.58 2.87
N LEU A 74 2.49 -40.53 2.32
CA LEU A 74 1.98 -39.15 2.42
C LEU A 74 0.62 -39.02 1.74
N GLY A 75 0.42 -39.67 0.58
CA GLY A 75 -0.86 -39.70 -0.14
C GLY A 75 -1.96 -40.39 0.67
N LEU A 76 -1.66 -41.54 1.27
CA LEU A 76 -2.58 -42.23 2.19
C LEU A 76 -2.89 -41.39 3.43
N LEU A 77 -1.90 -40.69 3.97
CA LEU A 77 -2.00 -39.79 5.12
C LEU A 77 -2.82 -38.52 4.79
N LEU A 78 -2.66 -37.98 3.58
CA LEU A 78 -3.43 -36.85 3.07
C LEU A 78 -4.90 -37.23 2.85
N ILE A 79 -5.16 -38.42 2.29
CA ILE A 79 -6.52 -38.94 2.09
C ILE A 79 -7.21 -39.14 3.45
N HIS A 80 -6.49 -39.66 4.46
CA HIS A 80 -7.03 -39.82 5.82
C HIS A 80 -7.23 -38.47 6.53
N LEU A 81 -6.33 -37.50 6.37
CA LEU A 81 -6.48 -36.14 6.89
C LEU A 81 -7.65 -35.40 6.24
N LEU A 82 -7.86 -35.57 4.93
CA LEU A 82 -9.00 -35.01 4.21
C LEU A 82 -10.32 -35.67 4.62
N ALA A 83 -10.31 -36.97 4.96
CA ALA A 83 -11.46 -37.63 5.58
C ALA A 83 -11.71 -37.16 7.03
N LEU A 84 -10.68 -36.70 7.74
CA LEU A 84 -10.75 -36.12 9.09
C LEU A 84 -11.15 -34.64 9.13
N GLY A 85 -10.86 -33.89 8.07
CA GLY A 85 -11.13 -32.44 7.96
C GLY A 85 -12.57 -32.02 8.27
N PRO A 86 -13.60 -32.73 7.82
CA PRO A 86 -14.99 -32.43 8.17
C PRO A 86 -15.30 -32.59 9.67
N HIS A 87 -14.57 -33.45 10.39
CA HIS A 87 -14.79 -33.72 11.82
C HIS A 87 -14.26 -32.62 12.76
N LEU A 88 -13.20 -31.91 12.35
CA LEU A 88 -12.62 -30.81 13.13
C LEU A 88 -13.43 -29.51 13.03
N LEU A 89 -14.19 -29.34 11.95
CA LEU A 89 -14.93 -28.11 11.66
C LEU A 89 -16.43 -28.18 12.04
N TRP A 90 -17.03 -29.38 12.15
CA TRP A 90 -18.44 -29.54 12.54
C TRP A 90 -18.69 -30.82 13.38
N PRO A 91 -18.67 -30.74 14.73
CA PRO A 91 -18.81 -31.91 15.60
C PRO A 91 -20.22 -32.54 15.65
N SER A 92 -21.24 -31.85 15.13
CA SER A 92 -22.66 -32.12 15.41
C SER A 92 -23.39 -33.00 14.39
N PHE A 93 -22.72 -33.50 13.34
CA PHE A 93 -23.35 -34.37 12.33
C PHE A 93 -22.63 -35.73 12.23
N LEU A 94 -23.35 -36.80 12.62
CA LEU A 94 -23.13 -38.25 12.38
C LEU A 94 -22.32 -39.08 13.43
N PRO A 95 -22.64 -40.40 13.58
CA PRO A 95 -22.45 -41.16 14.83
C PRO A 95 -21.05 -41.78 15.01
N LYS A 96 -20.81 -42.35 16.21
CA LYS A 96 -19.59 -42.97 16.83
C LYS A 96 -18.57 -43.76 15.95
N GLY A 97 -18.78 -43.96 14.65
CA GLY A 97 -17.87 -44.67 13.74
C GLY A 97 -16.61 -43.90 13.31
N ALA A 98 -16.61 -42.56 13.41
CA ALA A 98 -15.49 -41.73 12.93
C ALA A 98 -14.17 -41.87 13.75
N VAL A 99 -14.28 -42.22 15.04
CA VAL A 99 -13.12 -42.47 15.92
C VAL A 99 -12.39 -43.76 15.51
N TYR A 100 -13.14 -44.76 15.01
CA TYR A 100 -12.58 -46.03 14.55
C TYR A 100 -11.73 -45.85 13.28
N THR A 101 -12.15 -45.01 12.35
CA THR A 101 -11.41 -44.73 11.09
C THR A 101 -10.07 -44.03 11.32
N GLY A 102 -9.98 -43.13 12.31
CA GLY A 102 -8.73 -42.45 12.67
C GLY A 102 -7.71 -43.40 13.33
N LEU A 103 -8.18 -44.25 14.26
CA LEU A 103 -7.35 -45.28 14.90
C LEU A 103 -6.90 -46.36 13.90
N HIS A 104 -7.74 -46.70 12.92
CA HIS A 104 -7.44 -47.64 11.84
C HIS A 104 -6.30 -47.15 10.94
N GLY A 105 -6.33 -45.88 10.53
CA GLY A 105 -5.25 -45.28 9.74
C GLY A 105 -3.90 -45.28 10.48
N LEU A 106 -3.91 -45.04 11.80
CA LEU A 106 -2.72 -45.09 12.63
C LEU A 106 -2.19 -46.53 12.79
N ALA A 107 -3.08 -47.52 12.96
CA ALA A 107 -2.73 -48.94 13.04
C ALA A 107 -2.06 -49.43 11.76
N LEU A 108 -2.61 -49.09 10.59
CA LEU A 108 -2.04 -49.44 9.27
C LEU A 108 -0.65 -48.83 9.05
N LEU A 109 -0.42 -47.61 9.54
CA LEU A 109 0.90 -46.95 9.48
C LEU A 109 1.94 -47.69 10.34
N LEU A 110 1.57 -48.05 11.57
CA LEU A 110 2.44 -48.79 12.48
C LEU A 110 2.72 -50.22 11.98
N ALA A 111 1.70 -50.88 11.43
CA ALA A 111 1.80 -52.20 10.80
C ALA A 111 2.74 -52.19 9.58
N GLY A 112 2.61 -51.20 8.69
CA GLY A 112 3.49 -51.03 7.54
C GLY A 112 4.95 -50.75 7.94
N TRP A 113 5.15 -49.97 9.01
CA TRP A 113 6.49 -49.69 9.54
C TRP A 113 7.14 -50.93 10.17
N ALA A 114 6.39 -51.70 10.96
CA ALA A 114 6.84 -52.96 11.56
C ALA A 114 7.16 -54.03 10.49
N ALA A 115 6.29 -54.17 9.48
CA ALA A 115 6.49 -55.10 8.37
C ALA A 115 7.77 -54.80 7.58
N ARG A 116 8.06 -53.52 7.33
CA ARG A 116 9.32 -53.09 6.70
C ARG A 116 10.54 -53.41 7.58
N GLY A 117 10.45 -53.16 8.88
CA GLY A 117 11.53 -53.47 9.83
C GLY A 117 11.85 -54.96 9.88
N ALA A 118 10.82 -55.82 9.90
CA ALA A 118 10.97 -57.27 9.85
C ALA A 118 11.53 -57.74 8.50
N TYR A 119 10.97 -57.23 7.38
CA TYR A 119 11.38 -57.61 6.04
C TYR A 119 12.84 -57.23 5.77
N THR A 120 13.24 -55.99 6.04
CA THR A 120 14.62 -55.53 5.80
C THR A 120 15.67 -56.29 6.60
N ARG A 121 15.32 -56.80 7.80
CA ARG A 121 16.22 -57.62 8.63
C ARG A 121 16.27 -59.09 8.24
N LEU A 122 15.15 -59.66 7.79
CA LEU A 122 15.04 -61.11 7.51
C LEU A 122 15.27 -61.45 6.02
N ALA A 123 14.99 -60.52 5.10
CA ALA A 123 15.09 -60.71 3.65
C ALA A 123 16.49 -61.11 3.14
N PRO A 124 17.62 -60.68 3.75
CA PRO A 124 18.94 -61.13 3.34
C PRO A 124 19.21 -62.61 3.65
N ARG A 125 18.52 -63.18 4.65
CA ARG A 125 18.76 -64.57 5.12
C ARG A 125 17.77 -65.57 4.55
N ASN A 126 16.49 -65.21 4.47
CA ASN A 126 15.46 -66.01 3.81
C ASN A 126 14.26 -65.12 3.47
N ARG A 127 14.08 -64.81 2.18
CA ARG A 127 13.02 -63.91 1.69
C ARG A 127 11.61 -64.41 2.01
N LEU A 128 11.43 -65.73 2.15
CA LEU A 128 10.16 -66.38 2.44
C LEU A 128 9.73 -66.14 3.91
N LEU A 129 10.66 -66.32 4.85
CA LEU A 129 10.48 -65.97 6.27
C LEU A 129 10.30 -64.46 6.49
N ALA A 130 10.94 -63.64 5.67
CA ALA A 130 10.82 -62.19 5.73
C ALA A 130 9.42 -61.69 5.30
N LEU A 131 8.87 -62.28 4.23
CA LEU A 131 7.52 -62.00 3.75
C LEU A 131 6.46 -62.51 4.73
N ALA A 132 6.60 -63.75 5.21
CA ALA A 132 5.69 -64.34 6.19
C ALA A 132 5.72 -63.59 7.54
N GLY A 133 6.91 -63.20 8.01
CA GLY A 133 7.08 -62.41 9.23
C GLY A 133 6.56 -60.98 9.12
N GLY A 134 6.74 -60.32 7.96
CA GLY A 134 6.21 -58.98 7.71
C GLY A 134 4.69 -58.95 7.61
N LEU A 135 4.08 -59.91 6.91
CA LEU A 135 2.63 -60.08 6.82
C LEU A 135 2.02 -60.49 8.17
N GLY A 136 2.67 -61.40 8.89
CA GLY A 136 2.23 -61.83 10.22
C GLY A 136 2.24 -60.69 11.24
N ALA A 137 3.28 -59.84 11.24
CA ALA A 137 3.37 -58.69 12.13
C ALA A 137 2.31 -57.62 11.82
N ALA A 138 2.05 -57.37 10.52
CA ALA A 138 1.03 -56.41 10.10
C ALA A 138 -0.39 -56.87 10.50
N VAL A 139 -0.72 -58.13 10.27
CA VAL A 139 -2.03 -58.71 10.61
C VAL A 139 -2.24 -58.79 12.13
N PHE A 140 -1.19 -59.11 12.90
CA PHE A 140 -1.28 -59.20 14.36
C PHE A 140 -1.52 -57.84 15.03
N LEU A 141 -0.84 -56.79 14.56
CA LEU A 141 -0.98 -55.44 15.11
C LEU A 141 -2.37 -54.85 14.81
N ASP A 142 -2.90 -55.11 13.61
CA ASP A 142 -4.19 -54.59 13.16
C ASP A 142 -5.37 -55.31 13.83
N ALA A 143 -5.26 -56.64 14.01
CA ALA A 143 -6.28 -57.42 14.71
C ALA A 143 -6.34 -57.13 16.22
N ALA A 144 -5.19 -56.83 16.85
CA ALA A 144 -5.12 -56.44 18.26
C ALA A 144 -5.78 -55.07 18.54
N LEU A 145 -5.82 -54.18 17.53
CA LEU A 145 -6.32 -52.81 17.67
C LEU A 145 -7.81 -52.65 17.34
N LEU A 146 -8.42 -53.53 16.54
CA LEU A 146 -9.74 -53.24 15.93
C LEU A 146 -10.87 -54.25 16.16
N ALA A 147 -10.60 -55.55 16.37
CA ALA A 147 -11.67 -56.55 16.30
C ALA A 147 -11.90 -57.37 17.60
N GLY A 148 -11.00 -57.28 18.59
CA GLY A 148 -10.98 -58.25 19.68
C GLY A 148 -10.60 -59.65 19.18
N TRP A 149 -10.23 -60.53 20.11
CA TRP A 149 -9.51 -61.79 19.84
C TRP A 149 -10.27 -62.83 18.98
N THR A 150 -11.53 -62.60 18.62
CA THR A 150 -12.41 -63.60 17.99
C THR A 150 -12.26 -63.72 16.47
N ALA A 151 -11.72 -62.71 15.77
CA ALA A 151 -11.59 -62.73 14.30
C ALA A 151 -10.20 -63.19 13.78
N LEU A 152 -9.21 -63.30 14.66
CA LEU A 152 -7.80 -63.60 14.36
C LEU A 152 -7.58 -64.87 13.49
N PRO A 153 -8.28 -66.00 13.71
CA PRO A 153 -8.01 -67.24 12.97
C PRO A 153 -8.41 -67.14 11.48
N SER A 154 -9.48 -66.41 11.17
CA SER A 154 -10.01 -66.28 9.80
C SER A 154 -9.10 -65.43 8.90
N LEU A 155 -8.55 -64.35 9.46
CA LEU A 155 -7.66 -63.43 8.76
C LEU A 155 -6.28 -64.05 8.50
N LEU A 156 -5.77 -64.84 9.45
CA LEU A 156 -4.54 -65.63 9.27
C LEU A 156 -4.68 -66.66 8.15
N LEU A 157 -5.82 -67.35 8.08
CA LEU A 157 -6.10 -68.35 7.04
C LEU A 157 -6.18 -67.71 5.64
N GLN A 158 -6.82 -66.54 5.53
CA GLN A 158 -6.94 -65.80 4.27
C GLN A 158 -5.58 -65.23 3.80
N ALA A 159 -4.75 -64.74 4.71
CA ALA A 159 -3.40 -64.27 4.38
C ALA A 159 -2.50 -65.41 3.85
N LEU A 160 -2.58 -66.59 4.47
CA LEU A 160 -1.83 -67.78 4.04
C LEU A 160 -2.30 -68.28 2.65
N ALA A 161 -3.61 -68.31 2.40
CA ALA A 161 -4.16 -68.71 1.10
C ALA A 161 -3.78 -67.73 -0.04
N SER A 162 -3.78 -66.43 0.25
CA SER A 162 -3.39 -65.38 -0.70
C SER A 162 -1.90 -65.45 -1.06
N GLY A 163 -1.05 -65.71 -0.06
CA GLY A 163 0.39 -65.89 -0.26
C GLY A 163 0.71 -67.13 -1.11
N ALA A 164 -0.02 -68.23 -0.91
CA ALA A 164 0.16 -69.46 -1.68
C ALA A 164 -0.27 -69.32 -3.16
N LEU A 165 -1.33 -68.55 -3.45
CA LEU A 165 -1.75 -68.25 -4.81
C LEU A 165 -0.78 -67.33 -5.55
N LEU A 166 -0.21 -66.34 -4.85
CA LEU A 166 0.83 -65.46 -5.39
C LEU A 166 2.12 -66.23 -5.70
N TRP A 167 2.47 -67.22 -4.87
CA TRP A 167 3.58 -68.15 -5.09
C TRP A 167 3.39 -68.99 -6.35
N GLY A 168 2.21 -69.62 -6.51
CA GLY A 168 1.90 -70.42 -7.70
C GLY A 168 1.85 -69.61 -9.01
N TYR A 169 1.60 -68.30 -8.93
CA TYR A 169 1.68 -67.38 -10.07
C TYR A 169 3.14 -67.01 -10.40
N LEU A 170 3.97 -66.75 -9.39
CA LEU A 170 5.38 -66.38 -9.57
C LEU A 170 6.26 -67.55 -10.01
N GLU A 171 5.95 -68.79 -9.63
CA GLU A 171 6.64 -70.00 -10.12
C GLU A 171 6.31 -70.34 -11.58
N ARG A 172 5.16 -69.88 -12.10
CA ARG A 172 4.74 -70.15 -13.49
C ARG A 172 5.26 -69.14 -14.51
N VAL A 173 5.90 -68.06 -14.07
CA VAL A 173 6.62 -67.12 -14.94
C VAL A 173 8.08 -67.60 -15.02
N PRO A 174 8.50 -68.31 -16.08
CA PRO A 174 9.89 -68.73 -16.17
C PRO A 174 10.79 -67.49 -16.20
N PRO A 175 11.87 -67.43 -15.42
CA PRO A 175 12.88 -66.39 -15.59
C PRO A 175 13.43 -66.48 -17.02
N LEU A 176 13.58 -65.33 -17.69
CA LEU A 176 14.30 -65.27 -18.95
C LEU A 176 15.69 -65.93 -18.76
N PRO A 177 16.11 -66.83 -19.66
CA PRO A 177 17.35 -67.58 -19.49
C PRO A 177 18.54 -66.62 -19.42
N ALA A 178 19.50 -66.89 -18.54
CA ALA A 178 20.64 -66.00 -18.20
C ALA A 178 21.48 -65.49 -19.40
N ASN A 179 21.33 -66.08 -20.58
CA ASN A 179 22.00 -65.69 -21.81
C ASN A 179 21.17 -64.77 -22.73
N HIS A 180 19.96 -64.38 -22.34
CA HIS A 180 19.07 -63.56 -23.16
C HIS A 180 19.63 -62.13 -23.37
N PRO A 181 19.78 -61.64 -24.61
CA PRO A 181 20.40 -60.35 -24.90
C PRO A 181 19.72 -59.17 -24.19
N LEU A 182 18.39 -59.21 -24.03
CA LEU A 182 17.63 -58.19 -23.29
C LEU A 182 17.98 -58.12 -21.80
N GLN A 183 18.34 -59.24 -21.16
CA GLN A 183 18.64 -59.26 -19.73
C GLN A 183 20.04 -58.69 -19.43
N ARG A 184 21.00 -58.95 -20.33
CA ARG A 184 22.33 -58.31 -20.32
C ARG A 184 22.24 -56.82 -20.63
N ALA A 185 21.42 -56.44 -21.61
CA ALA A 185 21.15 -55.04 -21.90
C ALA A 185 20.54 -54.32 -20.69
N TYR A 186 19.54 -54.93 -20.02
CA TYR A 186 18.86 -54.37 -18.85
C TYR A 186 19.77 -54.23 -17.62
N ALA A 187 20.62 -55.21 -17.32
CA ALA A 187 21.59 -55.13 -16.21
C ALA A 187 22.66 -54.06 -16.45
N THR A 188 23.12 -53.93 -17.70
CA THR A 188 24.05 -52.86 -18.11
C THR A 188 23.36 -51.49 -18.02
N LEU A 189 22.07 -51.41 -18.34
CA LEU A 189 21.22 -50.22 -18.22
C LEU A 189 21.10 -49.75 -16.77
N LEU A 190 20.85 -50.68 -15.84
CA LEU A 190 20.74 -50.38 -14.41
C LEU A 190 22.08 -49.89 -13.84
N GLN A 191 23.19 -50.56 -14.17
CA GLN A 191 24.53 -50.15 -13.73
C GLN A 191 24.96 -48.80 -14.30
N THR A 192 24.59 -48.50 -15.55
CA THR A 192 24.87 -47.20 -16.17
C THR A 192 24.05 -46.11 -15.47
N MET A 193 22.76 -46.35 -15.20
CA MET A 193 21.90 -45.42 -14.45
C MET A 193 22.36 -45.20 -12.99
N GLU A 194 22.83 -46.23 -12.30
CA GLU A 194 23.37 -46.11 -10.92
C GLU A 194 24.67 -45.29 -10.91
N ALA A 195 25.59 -45.54 -11.85
CA ALA A 195 26.84 -44.77 -11.97
C ALA A 195 26.61 -43.30 -12.37
N LEU A 196 25.54 -43.03 -13.13
CA LEU A 196 25.11 -41.69 -13.56
C LEU A 196 24.59 -40.81 -12.42
N VAL A 197 24.08 -41.41 -11.34
CA VAL A 197 23.58 -40.69 -10.15
C VAL A 197 24.73 -40.24 -9.24
N GLU A 198 25.89 -40.92 -9.26
CA GLU A 198 26.99 -40.67 -8.32
C GLU A 198 28.06 -39.69 -8.81
N ARG A 199 28.22 -39.45 -10.13
CA ARG A 199 29.27 -38.54 -10.66
C ARG A 199 28.83 -37.78 -11.92
N PRO A 200 28.47 -36.48 -11.83
CA PRO A 200 28.18 -35.67 -13.01
C PRO A 200 29.49 -35.11 -13.60
N GLY A 201 29.93 -35.58 -14.77
CA GLY A 201 31.14 -35.10 -15.44
C GLY A 201 31.28 -35.48 -16.93
N GLU A 202 32.32 -34.95 -17.59
CA GLU A 202 32.64 -35.11 -19.03
C GLU A 202 32.88 -36.57 -19.49
N GLU A 203 33.14 -37.50 -18.56
CA GLU A 203 33.36 -38.93 -18.85
C GLU A 203 32.09 -39.73 -19.20
N LEU A 204 30.92 -39.09 -19.20
CA LEU A 204 29.63 -39.76 -19.38
C LEU A 204 29.42 -40.23 -20.82
N TRP A 205 29.72 -39.39 -21.82
CA TRP A 205 29.45 -39.70 -23.22
C TRP A 205 30.33 -40.83 -23.76
N PRO A 206 31.66 -40.87 -23.47
CA PRO A 206 32.52 -41.99 -23.87
C PRO A 206 32.04 -43.34 -23.33
N ARG A 207 31.61 -43.42 -22.07
CA ARG A 207 31.14 -44.68 -21.46
C ARG A 207 29.85 -45.20 -22.09
N ILE A 208 28.90 -44.32 -22.38
CA ILE A 208 27.65 -44.68 -23.08
C ILE A 208 27.99 -45.23 -24.47
N LEU A 209 28.91 -44.58 -25.18
CA LEU A 209 29.31 -44.99 -26.52
C LEU A 209 30.08 -46.32 -26.53
N GLU A 210 31.03 -46.52 -25.62
CA GLU A 210 31.77 -47.79 -25.49
C GLU A 210 30.85 -48.96 -25.18
N SER A 211 29.85 -48.75 -24.32
CA SER A 211 28.80 -49.72 -24.04
C SER A 211 27.97 -50.01 -25.28
N ALA A 212 27.54 -48.96 -26.00
CA ALA A 212 26.76 -49.12 -27.24
C ALA A 212 27.54 -49.90 -28.31
N VAL A 213 28.82 -49.61 -28.54
CA VAL A 213 29.66 -50.35 -29.49
C VAL A 213 29.83 -51.82 -29.09
N ARG A 214 29.90 -52.12 -27.79
CA ARG A 214 30.04 -53.49 -27.28
C ARG A 214 28.75 -54.31 -27.39
N VAL A 215 27.60 -53.68 -27.18
CA VAL A 215 26.30 -54.38 -27.03
C VAL A 215 25.49 -54.37 -28.32
N VAL A 216 25.57 -53.32 -29.15
CA VAL A 216 24.81 -53.24 -30.40
C VAL A 216 25.38 -54.24 -31.42
N PRO A 217 24.59 -55.23 -31.88
CA PRO A 217 25.06 -56.20 -32.85
C PRO A 217 25.60 -55.52 -34.11
N GLY A 218 26.85 -55.81 -34.46
CA GLY A 218 27.49 -55.29 -35.67
C GLY A 218 28.37 -54.05 -35.48
N ALA A 219 28.27 -53.33 -34.36
CA ALA A 219 29.09 -52.16 -34.10
C ALA A 219 30.55 -52.55 -33.80
N GLN A 220 31.51 -51.82 -34.38
CA GLN A 220 32.95 -51.99 -34.14
C GLN A 220 33.63 -50.66 -33.76
N ALA A 221 33.02 -49.54 -34.11
CA ALA A 221 33.40 -48.19 -33.74
C ALA A 221 32.14 -47.31 -33.63
N GLY A 222 32.28 -46.06 -33.19
CA GLY A 222 31.17 -45.12 -33.18
C GLY A 222 31.55 -43.72 -32.69
N SER A 223 30.58 -42.81 -32.74
CA SER A 223 30.70 -41.44 -32.23
C SER A 223 29.38 -40.89 -31.70
N ILE A 224 29.44 -39.96 -30.75
CA ILE A 224 28.29 -39.17 -30.30
C ILE A 224 28.56 -37.70 -30.59
N ARG A 225 27.58 -37.02 -31.17
CA ARG A 225 27.58 -35.56 -31.36
C ARG A 225 26.44 -34.91 -30.60
N LEU A 226 26.68 -33.75 -30.01
CA LEU A 226 25.65 -32.94 -29.34
C LEU A 226 25.51 -31.60 -30.04
N ARG A 227 24.29 -31.08 -30.11
CA ARG A 227 24.01 -29.74 -30.61
C ARG A 227 24.47 -28.70 -29.58
N GLN A 228 25.31 -27.77 -30.04
CA GLN A 228 25.77 -26.61 -29.29
C GLN A 228 25.57 -25.36 -30.17
N GLY A 229 24.49 -24.62 -29.91
CA GLY A 229 24.09 -23.50 -30.77
C GLY A 229 23.74 -23.97 -32.18
N LYS A 230 24.43 -23.44 -33.20
CA LYS A 230 24.21 -23.77 -34.63
C LYS A 230 25.03 -24.98 -35.13
N TYR A 231 25.80 -25.62 -34.26
CA TYR A 231 26.74 -26.68 -34.63
C TYR A 231 26.46 -27.97 -33.85
N PHE A 232 26.85 -29.10 -34.41
CA PHE A 232 27.00 -30.39 -33.73
C PHE A 232 28.47 -30.63 -33.43
N VAL A 233 28.78 -30.86 -32.16
CA VAL A 233 30.15 -31.08 -31.67
C VAL A 233 30.31 -32.54 -31.28
N PHE A 234 31.39 -33.18 -31.74
CA PHE A 234 31.74 -34.54 -31.33
C PHE A 234 32.17 -34.56 -29.86
N VAL A 235 31.38 -35.21 -29.01
CA VAL A 235 31.61 -35.28 -27.55
C VAL A 235 32.11 -36.65 -27.08
N ALA A 236 31.99 -37.68 -27.92
CA ALA A 236 32.54 -39.00 -27.67
C ALA A 236 32.90 -39.71 -28.97
N GLN A 237 33.92 -40.56 -28.92
CA GLN A 237 34.33 -41.42 -30.01
C GLN A 237 34.87 -42.74 -29.43
N THR A 238 34.67 -43.84 -30.13
CA THR A 238 35.25 -45.15 -29.78
C THR A 238 35.64 -45.86 -31.07
N GLY A 239 36.84 -46.44 -31.11
CA GLY A 239 37.35 -47.11 -32.31
C GLY A 239 37.92 -46.17 -33.37
N PHE A 240 38.07 -44.87 -33.06
CA PHE A 240 38.79 -43.88 -33.86
C PHE A 240 39.91 -43.23 -33.03
N GLY A 241 40.73 -42.37 -33.67
CA GLY A 241 41.73 -41.57 -32.96
C GLY A 241 41.08 -40.43 -32.15
N GLU A 242 41.75 -39.96 -31.09
CA GLU A 242 41.22 -38.89 -30.22
C GLU A 242 41.00 -37.55 -30.94
N GLY A 243 41.64 -37.33 -32.09
CA GLY A 243 41.55 -36.06 -32.83
C GLY A 243 40.15 -35.69 -33.33
N ILE A 244 39.18 -36.61 -33.32
CA ILE A 244 37.78 -36.34 -33.71
C ILE A 244 37.02 -35.56 -32.63
N LEU A 245 37.43 -35.67 -31.36
CA LEU A 245 36.74 -34.97 -30.26
C LEU A 245 36.83 -33.45 -30.43
N GLY A 246 35.72 -32.75 -30.21
CA GLY A 246 35.64 -31.29 -30.35
C GLY A 246 35.50 -30.77 -31.78
N VAL A 247 35.59 -31.63 -32.80
CA VAL A 247 35.29 -31.23 -34.18
C VAL A 247 33.84 -30.73 -34.27
N GLN A 248 33.64 -29.60 -34.93
CA GLN A 248 32.33 -29.01 -35.17
C GLN A 248 31.85 -29.33 -36.58
N SER A 249 30.58 -29.72 -36.68
CA SER A 249 29.86 -29.93 -37.93
C SER A 249 28.58 -29.09 -37.98
N HIS A 250 28.23 -28.55 -39.13
CA HIS A 250 26.95 -27.86 -39.33
C HIS A 250 25.79 -28.86 -39.39
N GLU A 251 24.58 -28.39 -39.11
CA GLU A 251 23.36 -29.21 -39.20
C GLU A 251 23.18 -29.83 -40.61
N GLU A 252 23.51 -29.07 -41.66
CA GLU A 252 23.48 -29.54 -43.05
C GLU A 252 24.43 -30.72 -43.29
N GLU A 253 25.61 -30.73 -42.66
CA GLU A 253 26.59 -31.81 -42.77
C GLU A 253 26.13 -33.08 -42.04
N ALA A 254 25.47 -32.94 -40.88
CA ALA A 254 24.87 -34.05 -40.15
C ALA A 254 23.70 -34.68 -40.94
N MET A 255 22.82 -33.84 -41.49
CA MET A 255 21.73 -34.29 -42.35
C MET A 255 22.22 -34.95 -43.63
N ALA A 256 23.26 -34.39 -44.27
CA ALA A 256 23.88 -34.98 -45.45
C ALA A 256 24.55 -36.32 -45.11
N TRP A 257 25.17 -36.45 -43.94
CA TRP A 257 25.72 -37.73 -43.46
C TRP A 257 24.63 -38.80 -43.31
N HIS A 258 23.46 -38.42 -42.79
CA HIS A 258 22.27 -39.26 -42.76
C HIS A 258 21.71 -39.56 -44.16
N GLY A 259 21.81 -38.65 -45.14
CA GLY A 259 21.39 -38.90 -46.52
C GLY A 259 19.87 -38.90 -46.75
N ASP A 260 19.06 -38.75 -45.69
CA ASP A 260 17.65 -38.40 -45.75
C ASP A 260 17.37 -37.27 -44.73
N PRO A 261 17.34 -36.00 -45.19
CA PRO A 261 17.02 -34.81 -44.40
C PRO A 261 15.73 -34.90 -43.58
N GLU A 262 14.66 -35.43 -44.18
CA GLU A 262 13.32 -35.45 -43.59
C GLU A 262 13.19 -36.55 -42.54
N ALA A 263 13.78 -37.72 -42.82
CA ALA A 263 13.87 -38.81 -41.84
C ALA A 263 14.74 -38.40 -40.63
N TRP A 264 15.85 -37.68 -40.88
CA TRP A 264 16.73 -37.19 -39.81
C TRP A 264 16.01 -36.24 -38.85
N ARG A 265 15.29 -35.24 -39.39
CA ARG A 265 14.48 -34.30 -38.58
C ARG A 265 13.38 -34.99 -37.77
N ARG A 266 12.87 -36.11 -38.26
CA ARG A 266 11.89 -36.96 -37.54
C ARG A 266 12.54 -37.94 -36.55
N GLY A 267 13.85 -37.93 -36.38
CA GLY A 267 14.55 -38.85 -35.48
C GLY A 267 14.51 -40.32 -35.93
N GLN A 268 14.32 -40.56 -37.23
CA GLN A 268 14.27 -41.91 -37.78
C GLN A 268 15.69 -42.49 -37.92
N PRO A 269 15.93 -43.76 -37.53
CA PRO A 269 17.22 -44.38 -37.69
C PRO A 269 17.51 -44.72 -39.16
N ARG A 270 18.79 -44.75 -39.52
CA ARG A 270 19.25 -45.23 -40.82
C ARG A 270 20.36 -46.25 -40.69
N ILE A 271 20.18 -47.38 -41.38
CA ILE A 271 21.26 -48.30 -41.72
C ILE A 271 21.77 -47.96 -43.13
N ALA A 272 23.06 -47.67 -43.25
CA ALA A 272 23.73 -47.43 -44.53
C ALA A 272 24.76 -48.52 -44.81
N ASN A 273 24.79 -49.02 -46.04
CA ASN A 273 25.81 -49.94 -46.51
C ASN A 273 26.97 -49.17 -47.17
N HIS A 274 28.01 -49.88 -47.63
CA HIS A 274 29.19 -49.24 -48.20
C HIS A 274 28.87 -48.37 -49.42
N THR A 275 27.93 -48.76 -50.28
CA THR A 275 27.54 -47.94 -51.44
C THR A 275 26.81 -46.66 -51.04
N ASP A 276 25.98 -46.70 -49.99
CA ASP A 276 25.30 -45.51 -49.46
C ASP A 276 26.29 -44.56 -48.80
N ILE A 277 27.27 -45.10 -48.06
CA ILE A 277 28.35 -44.32 -47.44
C ILE A 277 29.22 -43.67 -48.51
N GLN A 278 29.67 -44.41 -49.54
CA GLN A 278 30.45 -43.85 -50.64
C GLN A 278 29.68 -42.79 -51.44
N ARG A 279 28.36 -42.97 -51.60
CA ARG A 279 27.49 -41.95 -52.22
C ARG A 279 27.48 -40.67 -51.39
N VAL A 280 27.31 -40.74 -50.08
CA VAL A 280 27.34 -39.58 -49.18
C VAL A 280 28.72 -38.90 -49.17
N LEU A 281 29.80 -39.67 -49.24
CA LEU A 281 31.17 -39.16 -49.29
C LEU A 281 31.54 -38.49 -50.63
N SER A 282 30.94 -38.93 -51.74
CA SER A 282 31.27 -38.44 -53.10
C SER A 282 30.33 -37.35 -53.61
N SER A 283 29.08 -37.27 -53.13
CA SER A 283 28.02 -36.46 -53.77
C SER A 283 27.75 -35.08 -53.15
N HIS A 284 28.33 -34.71 -52.01
CA HIS A 284 28.03 -33.45 -51.31
C HIS A 284 29.30 -32.65 -50.94
N LEU A 285 29.46 -31.45 -51.52
CA LEU A 285 30.58 -30.51 -51.28
C LEU A 285 30.87 -30.23 -49.78
N PRO A 286 29.87 -30.04 -48.88
CA PRO A 286 30.12 -29.84 -47.45
C PRO A 286 30.74 -31.05 -46.75
N ASN A 287 30.30 -32.26 -47.11
CA ASN A 287 30.77 -33.50 -46.48
C ASN A 287 32.18 -33.88 -46.91
N GLN A 288 32.67 -33.42 -48.07
CA GLN A 288 34.06 -33.66 -48.48
C GLN A 288 35.04 -32.95 -47.53
N ALA A 289 34.74 -31.71 -47.13
CA ALA A 289 35.56 -30.94 -46.19
C ALA A 289 35.51 -31.53 -44.77
N LEU A 290 34.31 -31.87 -44.27
CA LEU A 290 34.17 -32.52 -42.97
C LEU A 290 34.83 -33.91 -42.95
N THR A 291 34.67 -34.72 -44.00
CA THR A 291 35.31 -36.03 -44.11
C THR A 291 36.82 -35.89 -44.13
N HIS A 292 37.37 -34.93 -44.88
CA HIS A 292 38.83 -34.69 -44.89
C HIS A 292 39.35 -34.29 -43.50
N ARG A 293 38.62 -33.40 -42.79
CA ARG A 293 38.95 -33.02 -41.41
C ARG A 293 38.91 -34.23 -40.48
N LEU A 294 37.85 -35.02 -40.54
CA LEU A 294 37.69 -36.21 -39.71
C LEU A 294 38.71 -37.31 -40.06
N ASP A 295 39.04 -37.52 -41.34
CA ASP A 295 40.07 -38.46 -41.79
C ASP A 295 41.45 -38.07 -41.27
N SER A 296 41.80 -36.78 -41.40
CA SER A 296 43.08 -36.23 -40.91
C SER A 296 43.19 -36.27 -39.39
N ALA A 297 42.05 -36.13 -38.69
CA ALA A 297 41.95 -36.20 -37.25
C ALA A 297 41.89 -37.64 -36.70
N SER A 298 41.48 -38.59 -37.53
CA SER A 298 41.50 -40.03 -37.23
C SER A 298 42.87 -40.64 -37.53
N GLN A 299 43.27 -41.70 -36.81
CA GLN A 299 44.52 -42.42 -37.10
C GLN A 299 44.48 -43.08 -38.49
N GLN A 300 45.04 -42.42 -39.50
CA GLN A 300 45.34 -42.94 -40.86
C GLN A 300 44.14 -43.55 -41.63
N GLY A 301 43.10 -42.76 -41.92
CA GLY A 301 42.09 -43.12 -42.95
C GLY A 301 41.05 -44.16 -42.52
N ARG A 302 40.90 -44.40 -41.22
CA ARG A 302 39.97 -45.39 -40.66
C ARG A 302 38.50 -45.07 -40.94
N ILE A 303 38.15 -43.80 -41.19
CA ILE A 303 36.79 -43.40 -41.58
C ILE A 303 36.46 -43.91 -42.99
N ARG A 304 37.42 -43.92 -43.92
CA ARG A 304 37.23 -44.52 -45.26
C ARG A 304 37.06 -46.04 -45.23
N GLN A 305 37.44 -46.69 -44.13
CA GLN A 305 37.29 -48.13 -43.95
C GLN A 305 35.87 -48.53 -43.50
N ILE A 306 35.00 -47.57 -43.17
CA ILE A 306 33.62 -47.87 -42.77
C ILE A 306 32.87 -48.48 -43.96
N ARG A 307 32.34 -49.69 -43.75
CA ARG A 307 31.59 -50.48 -44.73
C ARG A 307 30.10 -50.55 -44.38
N SER A 308 29.73 -50.36 -43.11
CA SER A 308 28.34 -50.19 -42.70
C SER A 308 28.25 -49.15 -41.59
N ASN A 309 27.16 -48.39 -41.55
CA ASN A 309 26.89 -47.37 -40.52
C ASN A 309 25.43 -47.48 -40.05
N LEU A 310 25.22 -47.31 -38.75
CA LEU A 310 23.92 -47.10 -38.13
C LEU A 310 23.91 -45.69 -37.52
N CYS A 311 23.12 -44.81 -38.10
CA CYS A 311 22.93 -43.44 -37.64
C CYS A 311 21.59 -43.34 -36.90
N MET A 312 21.62 -42.77 -35.69
CA MET A 312 20.45 -42.61 -34.84
C MET A 312 20.37 -41.17 -34.32
N PRO A 313 19.54 -40.32 -34.95
CA PRO A 313 19.28 -38.96 -34.48
C PRO A 313 18.40 -38.99 -33.22
N ILE A 314 18.65 -38.07 -32.30
CA ILE A 314 18.04 -38.04 -30.95
C ILE A 314 17.26 -36.74 -30.78
N LEU A 315 15.95 -36.87 -30.58
CA LEU A 315 15.01 -35.76 -30.48
C LEU A 315 14.78 -35.31 -29.02
N LEU A 316 14.73 -34.00 -28.79
CA LEU A 316 14.23 -33.42 -27.55
C LEU A 316 13.42 -32.16 -27.85
N GLY A 317 12.13 -32.16 -27.51
CA GLY A 317 11.23 -31.02 -27.78
C GLY A 317 10.93 -30.79 -29.26
N GLY A 318 11.02 -31.83 -30.10
CA GLY A 318 10.73 -31.76 -31.54
C GLY A 318 11.95 -31.43 -32.43
N GLU A 319 13.13 -31.20 -31.84
CA GLU A 319 14.36 -30.94 -32.59
C GLU A 319 15.42 -32.00 -32.30
N VAL A 320 16.29 -32.28 -33.27
CA VAL A 320 17.43 -33.18 -33.08
C VAL A 320 18.49 -32.45 -32.25
N VAL A 321 18.75 -32.96 -31.05
CA VAL A 321 19.70 -32.35 -30.09
C VAL A 321 21.00 -33.14 -29.96
N ALA A 322 21.00 -34.38 -30.44
CA ALA A 322 22.16 -35.26 -30.43
C ALA A 322 22.06 -36.32 -31.54
N GLU A 323 23.17 -36.96 -31.85
CA GLU A 323 23.24 -38.08 -32.78
C GLU A 323 24.23 -39.10 -32.27
N ILE A 324 23.85 -40.38 -32.28
CA ILE A 324 24.77 -41.50 -32.06
C ILE A 324 24.98 -42.24 -33.39
N ASN A 325 26.25 -42.33 -33.80
CA ASN A 325 26.68 -43.06 -34.97
C ASN A 325 27.44 -44.31 -34.53
N LEU A 326 27.08 -45.46 -35.09
CA LEU A 326 27.75 -46.74 -34.87
C LEU A 326 28.25 -47.26 -36.21
N ASP A 327 29.50 -47.68 -36.25
CA ASP A 327 30.23 -47.96 -37.48
C ASP A 327 30.79 -49.38 -37.46
N ALA A 328 30.83 -50.00 -38.63
CA ALA A 328 31.42 -51.31 -38.85
C ALA A 328 32.33 -51.29 -40.08
N PHE A 329 33.43 -52.02 -40.01
CA PHE A 329 34.42 -52.15 -41.08
C PHE A 329 34.15 -53.34 -42.00
N ARG A 330 32.96 -53.94 -41.90
CA ARG A 330 32.43 -55.01 -42.75
C ARG A 330 31.06 -54.66 -43.32
N ASP A 331 30.71 -55.23 -44.47
CA ASP A 331 29.43 -54.98 -45.13
C ASP A 331 28.25 -55.62 -44.39
N ARG A 332 27.08 -54.98 -44.49
CA ARG A 332 25.80 -55.43 -43.93
C ARG A 332 25.88 -55.84 -42.45
N ALA A 333 26.62 -55.07 -41.65
CA ALA A 333 26.86 -55.38 -40.25
C ALA A 333 25.64 -55.15 -39.34
N PHE A 334 24.72 -54.25 -39.73
CA PHE A 334 23.57 -53.85 -38.93
C PHE A 334 22.25 -54.37 -39.50
N ASN A 335 21.31 -54.71 -38.62
CA ASN A 335 19.96 -55.15 -38.95
C ASN A 335 18.92 -54.48 -38.02
N GLU A 336 17.64 -54.88 -38.12
CA GLU A 336 16.57 -54.33 -37.28
C GLU A 336 16.83 -54.52 -35.77
N GLN A 337 17.47 -55.62 -35.37
CA GLN A 337 17.85 -55.86 -33.98
C GLN A 337 18.93 -54.86 -33.52
N SER A 338 19.87 -54.48 -34.39
CA SER A 338 20.84 -53.43 -34.12
C SER A 338 20.16 -52.08 -33.86
N VAL A 339 19.13 -51.75 -34.67
CA VAL A 339 18.34 -50.52 -34.52
C VAL A 339 17.61 -50.50 -33.18
N GLU A 340 16.99 -51.61 -32.80
CA GLU A 340 16.23 -51.70 -31.54
C GLU A 340 17.13 -51.51 -30.32
N VAL A 341 18.31 -52.14 -30.31
CA VAL A 341 19.28 -51.95 -29.22
C VAL A 341 19.83 -50.52 -29.21
N ALA A 342 20.18 -49.95 -30.37
CA ALA A 342 20.68 -48.57 -30.46
C ALA A 342 19.62 -47.54 -30.03
N ARG A 343 18.34 -47.80 -30.26
CA ARG A 343 17.22 -46.95 -29.83
C ARG A 343 17.17 -46.81 -28.31
N GLN A 344 17.51 -47.88 -27.57
CA GLN A 344 17.57 -47.83 -26.10
C GLN A 344 18.68 -46.89 -25.59
N TYR A 345 19.83 -46.86 -26.26
CA TYR A 345 20.90 -45.90 -25.94
C TYR A 345 20.51 -44.45 -26.32
N ALA A 346 19.83 -44.26 -27.45
CA ALA A 346 19.30 -42.95 -27.83
C ALA A 346 18.27 -42.41 -26.82
N LEU A 347 17.39 -43.27 -26.29
CA LEU A 347 16.44 -42.90 -25.23
C LEU A 347 17.17 -42.49 -23.93
N GLN A 348 18.22 -43.21 -23.53
CA GLN A 348 19.03 -42.84 -22.36
C GLN A 348 19.68 -41.46 -22.52
N ILE A 349 20.29 -41.21 -23.68
CA ILE A 349 20.87 -39.89 -24.01
C ILE A 349 19.80 -38.80 -23.95
N THR A 350 18.58 -39.07 -24.44
CA THR A 350 17.44 -38.14 -24.39
C THR A 350 17.09 -37.76 -22.94
N VAL A 351 16.93 -38.75 -22.05
CA VAL A 351 16.60 -38.54 -20.63
C VAL A 351 17.68 -37.72 -19.92
N LEU A 352 18.95 -37.99 -20.20
CA LEU A 352 20.07 -37.26 -19.62
C LEU A 352 20.13 -35.80 -20.07
N LEU A 353 19.91 -35.54 -21.36
CA LEU A 353 19.84 -34.18 -21.89
C LEU A 353 18.63 -33.42 -21.34
N ALA A 354 17.48 -34.07 -21.21
CA ALA A 354 16.28 -33.50 -20.60
C ALA A 354 16.51 -33.13 -19.13
N GLY A 355 17.12 -34.02 -18.33
CA GLY A 355 17.44 -33.77 -16.93
C GLY A 355 18.41 -32.59 -16.75
N ARG A 356 19.46 -32.50 -17.58
CA ARG A 356 20.40 -31.35 -17.56
C ARG A 356 19.71 -30.04 -17.90
N ARG A 357 18.81 -30.02 -18.90
CA ARG A 357 18.03 -28.83 -19.27
C ARG A 357 17.13 -28.38 -18.12
N GLN A 358 16.43 -29.31 -17.48
CA GLN A 358 15.56 -29.01 -16.34
C GLN A 358 16.35 -28.50 -15.12
N GLN A 359 17.51 -29.08 -14.82
CA GLN A 359 18.38 -28.61 -13.75
C GLN A 359 18.87 -27.18 -14.00
N ALA A 360 19.32 -26.88 -15.22
CA ALA A 360 19.77 -25.53 -15.59
C ALA A 360 18.64 -24.49 -15.47
N GLU A 361 17.40 -24.86 -15.79
CA GLU A 361 16.22 -24.00 -15.60
C GLU A 361 15.90 -23.80 -14.12
N LEU A 362 15.94 -24.86 -13.31
CA LEU A 362 15.70 -24.78 -11.87
C LEU A 362 16.74 -23.89 -11.18
N GLU A 363 18.03 -24.05 -11.51
CA GLU A 363 19.10 -23.20 -11.00
C GLU A 363 18.94 -21.73 -11.42
N ALA A 364 18.42 -21.47 -12.62
CA ALA A 364 18.10 -20.11 -13.04
C ALA A 364 16.96 -19.50 -12.20
N ARG A 365 15.88 -20.25 -11.95
CA ARG A 365 14.78 -19.81 -11.09
C ARG A 365 15.21 -19.58 -9.64
N ILE A 366 16.04 -20.46 -9.09
CA ILE A 366 16.59 -20.30 -7.73
C ILE A 366 17.37 -18.98 -7.63
N ARG A 367 18.24 -18.69 -8.61
CA ARG A 367 18.99 -17.42 -8.66
C ARG A 367 18.07 -16.20 -8.73
N GLU A 368 16.97 -16.26 -9.48
CA GLU A 368 15.98 -15.17 -9.52
C GLU A 368 15.35 -14.94 -8.13
N PHE A 369 14.99 -16.00 -7.41
CA PHE A 369 14.46 -15.91 -6.04
C PHE A 369 15.48 -15.33 -5.05
N GLU A 370 16.74 -15.74 -5.12
CA GLU A 370 17.81 -15.20 -4.27
C GLU A 370 17.98 -13.69 -4.46
N VAL A 371 17.88 -13.20 -5.70
CA VAL A 371 17.92 -11.76 -5.99
C VAL A 371 16.73 -11.02 -5.40
N ILE A 372 15.51 -11.57 -5.53
CA ILE A 372 14.30 -10.98 -4.95
C ILE A 372 14.46 -10.89 -3.43
N GLU A 373 14.89 -11.96 -2.78
CA GLU A 373 15.07 -12.02 -1.33
C GLU A 373 16.14 -11.03 -0.86
N ALA A 374 17.32 -11.04 -1.48
CA ALA A 374 18.44 -10.18 -1.12
C ALA A 374 18.11 -8.70 -1.29
N LEU A 375 17.49 -8.33 -2.42
CA LEU A 375 17.11 -6.95 -2.70
C LEU A 375 15.98 -6.50 -1.76
N SER A 376 14.97 -7.34 -1.55
CA SER A 376 13.89 -7.04 -0.60
C SER A 376 14.44 -6.87 0.81
N ALA A 377 15.39 -7.71 1.24
CA ALA A 377 16.05 -7.60 2.53
C ALA A 377 16.86 -6.32 2.69
N ALA A 378 17.64 -5.95 1.68
CA ALA A 378 18.46 -4.75 1.67
C ALA A 378 17.63 -3.45 1.72
N LEU A 379 16.41 -3.48 1.18
CA LEU A 379 15.50 -2.33 1.12
C LEU A 379 14.53 -2.26 2.29
N ARG A 380 14.43 -3.31 3.12
CA ARG A 380 13.56 -3.32 4.31
C ARG A 380 14.02 -2.28 5.32
N GLY A 381 13.06 -1.51 5.86
CA GLY A 381 13.30 -0.54 6.92
C GLY A 381 13.92 0.79 6.49
N LEU A 382 14.33 0.92 5.22
CA LEU A 382 14.82 2.20 4.69
C LEU A 382 13.65 3.16 4.49
N SER A 383 13.85 4.43 4.83
CA SER A 383 12.86 5.48 4.66
C SER A 383 13.49 6.69 3.97
N GLY A 384 12.87 7.14 2.89
CA GLY A 384 13.31 8.31 2.14
C GLY A 384 13.96 7.96 0.80
N ILE A 385 13.64 8.77 -0.21
CA ILE A 385 14.06 8.54 -1.59
C ILE A 385 15.59 8.46 -1.74
N ARG A 386 16.35 9.27 -1.01
CA ARG A 386 17.82 9.36 -1.13
C ARG A 386 18.54 8.10 -0.65
N GLU A 387 18.09 7.51 0.45
CA GLU A 387 18.70 6.31 1.02
C GLU A 387 18.42 5.09 0.14
N ILE A 388 17.18 4.98 -0.33
CA ILE A 388 16.72 3.87 -1.17
C ILE A 388 17.38 3.89 -2.54
N THR A 389 17.44 5.05 -3.20
CA THR A 389 18.09 5.18 -4.51
C THR A 389 19.57 4.81 -4.45
N LYS A 390 20.30 5.25 -3.42
CA LYS A 390 21.69 4.83 -3.16
C LYS A 390 21.81 3.33 -2.93
N ARG A 391 20.94 2.76 -2.10
CA ARG A 391 20.97 1.33 -1.80
C ARG A 391 20.69 0.49 -3.04
N LEU A 392 19.69 0.88 -3.84
CA LEU A 392 19.35 0.21 -5.10
C LEU A 392 20.54 0.12 -6.05
N VAL A 393 21.27 1.21 -6.25
CA VAL A 393 22.47 1.23 -7.12
C VAL A 393 23.56 0.30 -6.58
N HIS A 394 23.81 0.33 -5.26
CA HIS A 394 24.82 -0.52 -4.63
C HIS A 394 24.46 -2.01 -4.75
N GLU A 395 23.20 -2.37 -4.49
CA GLU A 395 22.71 -3.73 -4.64
C GLU A 395 22.72 -4.18 -6.11
N THR A 396 22.41 -3.28 -7.05
CA THR A 396 22.50 -3.57 -8.49
C THR A 396 23.93 -3.95 -8.88
N ILE A 397 24.95 -3.22 -8.42
CA ILE A 397 26.36 -3.57 -8.62
C ILE A 397 26.68 -4.97 -8.09
N ARG A 398 26.24 -5.28 -6.86
CA ARG A 398 26.53 -6.58 -6.22
C ARG A 398 25.85 -7.74 -6.95
N LEU A 399 24.56 -7.59 -7.25
CA LEU A 399 23.72 -8.65 -7.82
C LEU A 399 24.02 -8.87 -9.31
N MET A 400 24.25 -7.79 -10.06
CA MET A 400 24.65 -7.84 -11.46
C MET A 400 26.15 -8.06 -11.64
N LYS A 401 26.95 -8.19 -10.57
CA LYS A 401 28.42 -8.31 -10.65
C LYS A 401 29.02 -7.31 -11.65
N SER A 402 28.56 -6.06 -11.57
CA SER A 402 28.92 -4.99 -12.50
C SER A 402 29.77 -3.96 -11.78
N GLU A 403 30.66 -3.28 -12.48
CA GLU A 403 31.49 -2.22 -11.89
C GLU A 403 30.73 -0.90 -11.79
N HIS A 404 29.65 -0.75 -12.56
CA HIS A 404 28.96 0.51 -12.72
C HIS A 404 27.44 0.34 -12.70
N ALA A 405 26.75 1.28 -12.08
CA ALA A 405 25.29 1.36 -12.12
C ALA A 405 24.79 2.79 -11.88
N ALA A 406 23.60 3.10 -12.38
CA ALA A 406 22.94 4.38 -12.16
C ALA A 406 21.42 4.22 -12.09
N LEU A 407 20.80 5.08 -11.30
CA LEU A 407 19.36 5.22 -11.22
C LEU A 407 18.98 6.65 -11.60
N LEU A 408 18.24 6.77 -12.70
CA LEU A 408 17.70 8.04 -13.18
C LEU A 408 16.19 8.06 -13.01
N LEU A 409 15.66 9.17 -12.50
CA LEU A 409 14.22 9.39 -12.36
C LEU A 409 13.79 10.54 -13.27
N ILE A 410 12.57 10.43 -13.79
CA ILE A 410 11.93 11.49 -14.57
C ILE A 410 11.57 12.63 -13.61
N GLU A 411 11.91 13.85 -13.99
CA GLU A 411 11.58 15.05 -13.21
C GLU A 411 10.12 15.48 -13.42
N PRO A 412 9.56 16.32 -12.53
CA PRO A 412 8.16 16.73 -12.61
C PRO A 412 7.75 17.43 -13.92
N ASP A 413 8.71 17.91 -14.71
CA ASP A 413 8.44 18.50 -16.03
C ASP A 413 8.13 17.45 -17.11
N GLY A 414 8.41 16.17 -16.86
CA GLY A 414 8.18 15.07 -17.81
C GLY A 414 9.12 15.05 -19.03
N GLU A 415 10.04 16.01 -19.12
CA GLU A 415 10.90 16.25 -20.28
C GLU A 415 12.37 15.90 -20.00
N HIS A 416 12.73 15.76 -18.73
CA HIS A 416 14.09 15.48 -18.31
C HIS A 416 14.17 14.31 -17.32
N MET A 417 15.27 13.56 -17.41
CA MET A 417 15.69 12.61 -16.38
C MET A 417 16.90 13.13 -15.63
N ARG A 418 16.88 12.99 -14.30
CA ARG A 418 18.02 13.33 -13.43
C ARG A 418 18.58 12.09 -12.77
N CYS A 419 19.89 12.05 -12.60
CA CYS A 419 20.57 11.00 -11.85
C CYS A 419 20.38 11.20 -10.33
N TYR A 420 19.73 10.25 -9.66
CA TYR A 420 19.51 10.28 -8.21
C TYR A 420 20.58 9.51 -7.43
N ALA A 421 21.12 8.46 -8.04
CA ALA A 421 22.22 7.69 -7.51
C ALA A 421 23.06 7.09 -8.64
N ALA A 422 24.36 7.04 -8.45
CA ALA A 422 25.31 6.50 -9.42
C ALA A 422 26.50 5.87 -8.70
N ALA A 423 27.16 4.93 -9.39
CA ALA A 423 28.38 4.30 -8.97
C ALA A 423 29.23 3.91 -10.18
N GLY A 424 30.54 3.87 -9.98
CA GLY A 424 31.50 3.68 -11.07
C GLY A 424 31.52 4.88 -12.01
N PHE A 425 31.64 4.64 -13.32
CA PHE A 425 31.78 5.70 -14.33
C PHE A 425 30.57 6.64 -14.42
N PHE A 426 29.39 6.19 -13.97
CA PHE A 426 28.20 7.05 -13.90
C PHE A 426 28.33 8.19 -12.88
N LEU A 427 29.28 8.15 -11.95
CA LEU A 427 29.51 9.24 -10.97
C LEU A 427 29.89 10.57 -11.65
N GLU A 428 30.56 10.51 -12.80
CA GLU A 428 30.96 11.70 -13.57
C GLU A 428 29.75 12.45 -14.15
N GLY A 429 28.59 11.79 -14.26
CA GLY A 429 27.33 12.34 -14.80
C GLY A 429 26.26 12.62 -13.74
N ARG A 430 26.59 12.62 -12.45
CA ARG A 430 25.61 12.73 -11.35
C ARG A 430 24.74 14.00 -11.37
N ASP A 431 25.27 15.09 -11.91
CA ASP A 431 24.61 16.40 -11.96
C ASP A 431 23.93 16.66 -13.32
N TRP A 432 23.90 15.65 -14.20
CA TRP A 432 23.37 15.80 -15.55
C TRP A 432 21.86 15.60 -15.61
N ARG A 433 21.27 16.34 -16.54
CA ARG A 433 19.86 16.34 -16.87
C ARG A 433 19.72 15.82 -18.30
N ILE A 434 19.20 14.61 -18.48
CA ILE A 434 19.09 13.93 -19.78
C ILE A 434 17.75 14.29 -20.43
N PRO A 435 17.74 14.98 -21.59
CA PRO A 435 16.51 15.30 -22.31
C PRO A 435 15.80 14.06 -22.84
N LYS A 436 14.48 14.15 -22.97
CA LYS A 436 13.62 13.14 -23.58
C LYS A 436 14.12 12.68 -24.96
N GLY A 437 13.99 11.38 -25.23
CA GLY A 437 14.45 10.75 -26.48
C GLY A 437 15.96 10.57 -26.60
N ARG A 438 16.74 10.76 -25.52
CA ARG A 438 18.21 10.62 -25.54
C ARG A 438 18.71 9.57 -24.55
N GLY A 439 19.72 8.80 -24.95
CA GLY A 439 20.40 7.85 -24.06
C GLY A 439 19.69 6.51 -23.93
N PHE A 440 20.39 5.55 -23.33
CA PHE A 440 19.83 4.22 -23.02
C PHE A 440 18.67 4.30 -22.03
N SER A 441 18.67 5.28 -21.11
CA SER A 441 17.60 5.46 -20.13
C SER A 441 16.25 5.75 -20.78
N TRP A 442 16.19 6.71 -21.73
CA TRP A 442 14.94 7.02 -22.44
C TRP A 442 14.54 5.94 -23.44
N ALA A 443 15.51 5.34 -24.15
CA ALA A 443 15.22 4.25 -25.06
C ALA A 443 14.60 3.03 -24.34
N ALA A 444 14.99 2.74 -23.10
CA ALA A 444 14.39 1.70 -22.28
C ALA A 444 12.94 2.05 -21.88
N VAL A 445 12.70 3.30 -21.50
CA VAL A 445 11.38 3.82 -21.11
C VAL A 445 10.41 3.84 -22.29
N GLU A 446 10.85 4.28 -23.46
CA GLU A 446 10.05 4.31 -24.68
C GLU A 446 9.71 2.90 -25.18
N ALA A 447 10.69 1.98 -25.12
CA ALA A 447 10.46 0.58 -25.46
C ALA A 447 9.57 -0.16 -24.44
N ARG A 448 9.43 0.39 -23.22
CA ARG A 448 8.78 -0.27 -22.06
C ARG A 448 9.30 -1.69 -21.80
N ALA A 449 10.57 -1.92 -22.13
CA ALA A 449 11.23 -3.21 -21.99
C ALA A 449 12.74 -3.00 -21.73
N PRO A 450 13.45 -3.98 -21.16
CA PRO A 450 14.89 -3.93 -21.02
C PRO A 450 15.55 -3.81 -22.39
N ILE A 451 16.53 -2.93 -22.47
CA ILE A 451 17.41 -2.83 -23.63
C ILE A 451 18.84 -3.08 -23.18
N TRP A 452 19.65 -3.58 -24.10
CA TRP A 452 21.06 -3.79 -23.82
C TRP A 452 21.90 -3.60 -25.07
N SER A 453 23.19 -3.36 -24.85
CA SER A 453 24.19 -3.23 -25.90
C SER A 453 25.46 -3.98 -25.50
N HIS A 454 25.98 -4.79 -26.43
CA HIS A 454 27.24 -5.51 -26.27
C HIS A 454 28.44 -4.55 -26.33
N SER A 455 28.25 -3.34 -26.84
CA SER A 455 29.29 -2.31 -27.00
C SER A 455 28.64 -0.93 -26.89
N ALA A 456 28.35 -0.50 -25.67
CA ALA A 456 27.52 0.67 -25.40
C ALA A 456 28.08 1.96 -26.04
N HIS A 457 29.40 2.11 -26.02
CA HIS A 457 30.11 3.26 -26.60
C HIS A 457 30.01 3.37 -28.13
N GLN A 458 29.70 2.27 -28.83
CA GLN A 458 29.51 2.24 -30.28
C GLN A 458 28.01 2.29 -30.67
N ASP A 459 27.11 2.23 -29.69
CA ASP A 459 25.68 2.24 -29.93
C ASP A 459 25.19 3.65 -30.28
N PRO A 460 24.40 3.83 -31.35
CA PRO A 460 23.85 5.14 -31.73
C PRO A 460 23.03 5.82 -30.63
N ARG A 461 22.45 5.03 -29.72
CA ARG A 461 21.61 5.52 -28.62
C ARG A 461 22.43 6.09 -27.46
N ALA A 462 23.74 5.84 -27.40
CA ALA A 462 24.60 6.41 -26.37
C ALA A 462 24.58 7.94 -26.40
N PHE A 463 24.53 8.58 -25.23
CA PHE A 463 24.36 10.02 -25.08
C PHE A 463 25.47 10.64 -24.23
N GLY A 464 25.89 11.88 -24.48
CA GLY A 464 26.90 12.58 -23.67
C GLY A 464 28.30 11.94 -23.69
N ARG A 465 29.07 12.05 -22.60
CA ARG A 465 30.41 11.42 -22.48
C ARG A 465 30.37 9.89 -22.38
N PHE A 466 29.17 9.28 -22.32
CA PHE A 466 28.97 7.82 -22.37
C PHE A 466 29.35 7.21 -23.74
N LYS A 467 29.65 8.03 -24.76
CA LYS A 467 30.25 7.59 -26.04
C LYS A 467 31.75 7.28 -25.96
N GLN A 468 32.44 7.63 -24.88
CA GLN A 468 33.88 7.37 -24.71
C GLN A 468 34.24 6.79 -23.31
N PRO A 469 33.61 5.69 -22.86
CA PRO A 469 34.02 5.04 -21.62
C PRO A 469 35.43 4.44 -21.80
N ARG A 470 36.30 4.68 -20.82
CA ARG A 470 37.60 4.00 -20.69
C ARG A 470 37.54 3.15 -19.42
N PRO A 471 37.51 1.80 -19.51
CA PRO A 471 37.55 0.94 -20.71
C PRO A 471 36.19 0.82 -21.44
N PRO A 472 36.16 0.23 -22.67
CA PRO A 472 34.92 -0.17 -23.35
C PRO A 472 34.00 -0.97 -22.44
N CYS A 473 32.68 -0.74 -22.52
CA CYS A 473 31.70 -1.43 -21.69
C CYS A 473 30.48 -1.94 -22.49
N SER A 474 29.84 -2.94 -21.92
CA SER A 474 28.48 -3.39 -22.25
C SER A 474 27.51 -2.77 -21.25
N GLU A 475 26.29 -2.45 -21.65
CA GLU A 475 25.30 -1.76 -20.81
C GLU A 475 23.91 -2.40 -20.94
N ILE A 476 23.21 -2.53 -19.81
CA ILE A 476 21.79 -2.88 -19.74
C ILE A 476 21.05 -1.71 -19.08
N ALA A 477 19.92 -1.31 -19.68
CA ALA A 477 18.98 -0.36 -19.10
C ALA A 477 17.59 -1.01 -19.00
N VAL A 478 16.98 -0.91 -17.82
CA VAL A 478 15.60 -1.36 -17.57
C VAL A 478 14.73 -0.15 -17.22
N PRO A 479 13.52 -0.04 -17.79
CA PRO A 479 12.58 1.00 -17.39
C PRO A 479 11.99 0.71 -16.02
N LEU A 480 11.80 1.76 -15.23
CA LEU A 480 11.08 1.71 -13.97
C LEU A 480 9.66 2.20 -14.25
N ILE A 481 8.70 1.28 -14.22
CA ILE A 481 7.31 1.56 -14.56
C ILE A 481 6.47 1.33 -13.30
N SER A 482 5.62 2.30 -12.96
CA SER A 482 4.71 2.19 -11.81
C SER A 482 3.64 1.13 -12.02
N SER A 483 2.95 0.77 -10.94
CA SER A 483 1.78 -0.11 -10.98
C SER A 483 0.67 0.38 -11.93
N LYS A 484 0.60 1.69 -12.18
CA LYS A 484 -0.34 2.36 -13.08
C LYS A 484 0.13 2.42 -14.54
N GLY A 485 1.34 1.94 -14.83
CA GLY A 485 1.93 1.99 -16.16
C GLY A 485 2.64 3.29 -16.50
N GLU A 486 2.84 4.20 -15.53
CA GLU A 486 3.56 5.46 -15.74
C GLU A 486 5.08 5.24 -15.61
N PRO A 487 5.91 5.86 -16.47
CA PRO A 487 7.35 5.75 -16.34
C PRO A 487 7.84 6.61 -15.17
N LEU A 488 8.57 5.98 -14.24
CA LEU A 488 9.23 6.66 -13.13
C LEU A 488 10.68 7.04 -13.49
N GLY A 489 11.31 6.29 -14.39
CA GLY A 489 12.73 6.44 -14.69
C GLY A 489 13.35 5.20 -15.32
N ALA A 490 14.67 5.07 -15.19
CA ALA A 490 15.43 3.90 -15.65
C ALA A 490 16.54 3.53 -14.66
N LEU A 491 16.79 2.23 -14.54
CA LEU A 491 17.94 1.67 -13.82
C LEU A 491 18.92 1.08 -14.84
N LEU A 492 20.20 1.41 -14.67
CA LEU A 492 21.27 1.03 -15.60
C LEU A 492 22.36 0.27 -14.86
N SER A 493 22.94 -0.70 -15.55
CA SER A 493 24.09 -1.48 -15.11
C SER A 493 25.06 -1.59 -16.29
N ALA A 494 26.34 -1.37 -16.05
CA ALA A 494 27.37 -1.54 -17.07
C ALA A 494 28.54 -2.37 -16.53
N ARG A 495 29.03 -3.29 -17.37
CA ARG A 495 30.21 -4.12 -17.13
C ARG A 495 31.32 -3.73 -18.09
N ASN A 496 32.57 -3.73 -17.60
CA ASN A 496 33.72 -3.54 -18.47
C ASN A 496 33.83 -4.72 -19.48
N GLY A 497 34.31 -4.43 -20.69
CA GLY A 497 34.40 -5.40 -21.79
C GLY A 497 33.23 -5.38 -22.77
N VAL A 498 33.42 -6.07 -23.90
CA VAL A 498 32.44 -6.24 -24.98
C VAL A 498 31.73 -7.57 -24.79
N ALA A 499 30.42 -7.62 -25.00
CA ALA A 499 29.59 -8.82 -24.83
C ALA A 499 29.62 -9.42 -23.41
N SER A 500 29.74 -8.56 -22.38
CA SER A 500 29.88 -8.98 -20.98
C SER A 500 28.56 -9.36 -20.29
N TYR A 501 27.43 -9.29 -20.99
CA TYR A 501 26.10 -9.64 -20.47
C TYR A 501 25.48 -10.79 -21.28
N THR A 502 24.52 -11.47 -20.66
CA THR A 502 23.76 -12.59 -21.26
C THR A 502 22.25 -12.31 -21.20
N GLU A 503 21.44 -13.09 -21.92
CA GLU A 503 19.97 -13.01 -21.78
C GLU A 503 19.49 -13.29 -20.34
N ARG A 504 20.25 -14.07 -19.58
CA ARG A 504 19.95 -14.33 -18.16
C ARG A 504 20.13 -13.05 -17.34
N ASP A 505 21.18 -12.28 -17.61
CA ASP A 505 21.42 -10.99 -16.96
C ASP A 505 20.30 -9.99 -17.30
N LEU A 506 19.79 -10.00 -18.53
CA LEU A 506 18.66 -9.15 -18.93
C LEU A 506 17.40 -9.44 -18.10
N ARG A 507 17.06 -10.73 -17.92
CA ARG A 507 15.93 -11.16 -17.06
C ARG A 507 16.15 -10.76 -15.61
N LEU A 508 17.37 -10.94 -15.10
CA LEU A 508 17.72 -10.56 -13.74
C LEU A 508 17.57 -9.05 -13.51
N MET A 509 18.06 -8.24 -14.46
CA MET A 509 17.94 -6.79 -14.42
C MET A 509 16.47 -6.35 -14.46
N GLN A 510 15.60 -7.04 -15.22
CA GLN A 510 14.16 -6.77 -15.19
C GLN A 510 13.54 -7.00 -13.81
N VAL A 511 13.93 -8.08 -13.13
CA VAL A 511 13.46 -8.37 -11.76
C VAL A 511 13.89 -7.27 -10.79
N ILE A 512 15.16 -6.85 -10.86
CA ILE A 512 15.69 -5.74 -10.05
C ILE A 512 14.93 -4.44 -10.34
N GLY A 513 14.70 -4.13 -11.63
CA GLY A 513 13.96 -2.95 -12.07
C GLY A 513 12.52 -2.92 -11.54
N ASN A 514 11.81 -4.05 -11.56
CA ASN A 514 10.45 -4.14 -11.04
C ASN A 514 10.39 -3.90 -9.52
N ILE A 515 11.33 -4.48 -8.76
CA ILE A 515 11.42 -4.27 -7.31
C ILE A 515 11.77 -2.81 -7.00
N ALA A 516 12.69 -2.23 -7.77
CA ALA A 516 13.08 -0.83 -7.66
C ALA A 516 11.88 0.09 -7.91
N ALA A 517 11.15 -0.10 -9.01
CA ALA A 517 9.97 0.70 -9.36
C ALA A 517 8.90 0.66 -8.24
N ASN A 518 8.53 -0.54 -7.80
CA ASN A 518 7.56 -0.72 -6.71
C ASN A 518 8.02 -0.08 -5.39
N THR A 519 9.32 -0.16 -5.09
CA THR A 519 9.87 0.44 -3.87
C THR A 519 9.85 1.97 -3.94
N LEU A 520 10.22 2.55 -5.08
CA LEU A 520 10.20 4.00 -5.29
C LEU A 520 8.78 4.55 -5.23
N GLU A 521 7.81 3.88 -5.89
CA GLU A 521 6.39 4.24 -5.85
C GLU A 521 5.86 4.25 -4.41
N ARG A 522 6.13 3.18 -3.64
CA ARG A 522 5.71 3.08 -2.23
C ARG A 522 6.27 4.24 -1.39
N VAL A 523 7.52 4.63 -1.62
CA VAL A 523 8.21 5.66 -0.83
C VAL A 523 7.67 7.03 -1.16
N GLN A 524 7.50 7.35 -2.44
CA GLN A 524 6.89 8.59 -2.90
C GLN A 524 5.44 8.73 -2.40
N ALA A 525 4.66 7.65 -2.43
CA ALA A 525 3.31 7.63 -1.87
C ALA A 525 3.31 7.85 -0.35
N SER A 526 4.24 7.23 0.38
CA SER A 526 4.36 7.41 1.83
C SER A 526 4.78 8.83 2.21
N GLU A 527 5.73 9.43 1.49
CA GLU A 527 6.13 10.84 1.72
C GLU A 527 4.97 11.80 1.45
N SER A 528 4.21 11.57 0.36
CA SER A 528 3.03 12.37 0.02
C SER A 528 1.94 12.25 1.09
N LEU A 529 1.65 11.03 1.56
CA LEU A 529 0.66 10.79 2.62
C LEU A 529 1.09 11.44 3.94
N LYS A 530 2.37 11.37 4.31
CA LYS A 530 2.89 12.05 5.51
C LYS A 530 2.71 13.55 5.42
N ALA A 531 2.98 14.14 4.25
CA ALA A 531 2.75 15.57 4.02
C ALA A 531 1.26 15.93 4.15
N GLU A 532 0.36 15.13 3.58
CA GLU A 532 -1.09 15.34 3.68
C GLU A 532 -1.62 15.21 5.12
N VAL A 533 -1.12 14.24 5.87
CA VAL A 533 -1.48 14.07 7.29
C VAL A 533 -0.97 15.25 8.11
N ALA A 534 0.25 15.72 7.87
CA ALA A 534 0.78 16.92 8.53
C ALA A 534 -0.06 18.16 8.20
N GLU A 535 -0.46 18.32 6.93
CA GLU A 535 -1.37 19.38 6.48
C GLU A 535 -2.70 19.36 7.22
N LYS A 536 -3.38 18.21 7.24
CA LYS A 536 -4.68 18.06 7.92
C LYS A 536 -4.58 18.25 9.43
N THR A 537 -3.50 17.79 10.05
CA THR A 537 -3.27 17.96 11.50
C THR A 537 -3.10 19.43 11.84
N ALA A 538 -2.29 20.16 11.07
CA ALA A 538 -2.09 21.59 11.23
C ALA A 538 -3.40 22.38 11.09
N LEU A 539 -4.24 22.04 10.10
CA LEU A 539 -5.54 22.68 9.92
C LEU A 539 -6.51 22.34 11.06
N LEU A 540 -6.47 21.12 11.60
CA LEU A 540 -7.30 20.73 12.75
C LEU A 540 -6.91 21.51 14.01
N GLU A 541 -5.61 21.64 14.29
CA GLU A 541 -5.11 22.46 15.41
C GLU A 541 -5.56 23.92 15.26
N LEU A 542 -5.42 24.49 14.07
CA LEU A 542 -5.89 25.85 13.76
C LEU A 542 -7.40 25.98 13.99
N SER A 543 -8.20 25.00 13.53
CA SER A 543 -9.65 24.98 13.76
C SER A 543 -10.03 24.93 15.24
N GLN A 544 -9.26 24.23 16.08
CA GLN A 544 -9.53 24.15 17.52
C GLN A 544 -9.17 25.46 18.24
N MET A 545 -8.18 26.19 17.72
CA MET A 545 -7.74 27.48 18.27
C MET A 545 -8.67 28.64 17.91
N LEU A 546 -9.31 28.58 16.74
CA LEU A 546 -10.33 29.55 16.32
C LEU A 546 -11.62 29.40 17.17
N GLY A 547 -11.59 29.99 18.38
CA GLY A 547 -12.73 30.06 19.30
C GLY A 547 -13.79 31.09 18.88
N LYS A 548 -14.83 31.28 19.71
CA LYS A 548 -16.00 32.14 19.42
C LYS A 548 -15.73 33.66 19.40
N ASN A 549 -14.51 34.13 19.65
CA ASN A 549 -14.23 35.54 19.97
C ASN A 549 -12.96 36.05 19.25
N ASP A 550 -12.93 37.36 18.97
CA ASP A 550 -11.82 38.09 18.31
C ASP A 550 -10.45 37.92 18.98
N ALA A 551 -10.42 37.66 20.29
CA ALA A 551 -9.18 37.47 21.06
C ALA A 551 -8.33 36.26 20.59
N SER A 552 -8.89 35.38 19.77
CA SER A 552 -8.18 34.23 19.19
C SER A 552 -7.39 34.56 17.91
N LEU A 553 -7.64 35.71 17.27
CA LEU A 553 -7.03 36.08 15.99
C LEU A 553 -5.49 36.16 16.03
N PRO A 554 -4.84 36.80 17.02
CA PRO A 554 -3.37 36.84 17.07
C PRO A 554 -2.74 35.46 17.23
N ARG A 555 -3.38 34.57 17.99
CA ARG A 555 -2.91 33.18 18.17
C ARG A 555 -3.01 32.40 16.87
N ALA A 556 -4.11 32.56 16.13
CA ALA A 556 -4.29 31.93 14.83
C ALA A 556 -3.26 32.42 13.81
N LEU A 557 -2.99 33.73 13.77
CA LEU A 557 -1.95 34.29 12.92
C LEU A 557 -0.55 33.77 13.28
N GLY A 558 -0.25 33.62 14.57
CA GLY A 558 1.01 33.02 15.01
C GLY A 558 1.19 31.57 14.53
N GLU A 559 0.10 30.79 14.51
CA GLU A 559 0.13 29.43 13.95
C GLU A 559 0.29 29.40 12.43
N ILE A 560 -0.46 30.24 11.72
CA ILE A 560 -0.32 30.39 10.26
C ILE A 560 1.12 30.80 9.91
N ARG A 561 1.68 31.75 10.66
CA ARG A 561 3.08 32.18 10.50
C ARG A 561 4.05 31.00 10.67
N ARG A 562 3.87 30.19 11.73
CA ARG A 562 4.71 29.02 12.01
C ARG A 562 4.63 27.98 10.89
N LEU A 563 3.41 27.65 10.45
CA LEU A 563 3.16 26.65 9.40
C LEU A 563 3.68 27.08 8.04
N ALA A 564 3.65 28.37 7.75
CA ALA A 564 4.10 28.95 6.50
C ALA A 564 5.59 29.34 6.50
N HIS A 565 6.31 29.05 7.59
CA HIS A 565 7.70 29.46 7.78
C HIS A 565 7.92 30.95 7.46
N ALA A 566 7.05 31.80 8.00
CA ALA A 566 7.12 33.25 7.83
C ALA A 566 7.70 33.92 9.09
N ASP A 567 8.28 35.11 8.92
CA ASP A 567 8.80 35.92 10.02
C ASP A 567 7.70 36.79 10.65
N ALA A 568 6.66 37.13 9.87
CA ALA A 568 5.46 37.80 10.33
C ALA A 568 4.22 37.43 9.49
N ALA A 569 3.04 37.56 10.10
CA ALA A 569 1.74 37.39 9.48
C ALA A 569 0.79 38.53 9.88
N GLY A 570 0.11 39.12 8.90
CA GLY A 570 -0.84 40.21 9.08
C GLY A 570 -2.22 39.89 8.49
N LEU A 571 -3.28 40.29 9.19
CA LEU A 571 -4.65 40.23 8.72
C LEU A 571 -5.16 41.64 8.47
N TRP A 572 -5.51 41.92 7.22
CA TRP A 572 -6.04 43.21 6.78
C TRP A 572 -7.53 43.09 6.48
N VAL A 573 -8.32 44.04 6.98
CA VAL A 573 -9.78 44.07 6.86
C VAL A 573 -10.20 45.42 6.29
N ARG A 574 -11.22 45.41 5.41
CA ARG A 574 -11.76 46.64 4.83
C ARG A 574 -12.56 47.44 5.85
N GLU A 575 -12.25 48.73 5.94
CA GLU A 575 -12.99 49.74 6.70
C GLU A 575 -13.27 50.93 5.78
N GLY A 576 -14.49 51.00 5.25
CA GLY A 576 -14.85 52.00 4.23
C GLY A 576 -14.07 51.78 2.92
N GLU A 577 -13.31 52.80 2.50
CA GLU A 577 -12.51 52.82 1.25
C GLU A 577 -11.05 52.41 1.45
N VAL A 578 -10.66 51.97 2.66
CA VAL A 578 -9.29 51.53 2.97
C VAL A 578 -9.28 50.16 3.62
N PHE A 579 -8.16 49.46 3.50
CA PHE A 579 -7.84 48.27 4.28
C PHE A 579 -6.93 48.65 5.43
N ARG A 580 -7.27 48.20 6.65
CA ARG A 580 -6.45 48.39 7.85
C ARG A 580 -5.97 47.06 8.39
N MET A 581 -4.79 47.07 9.01
CA MET A 581 -4.24 45.91 9.70
C MET A 581 -5.03 45.69 11.00
N ARG A 582 -5.89 44.67 11.03
CA ARG A 582 -6.68 44.31 12.22
C ARG A 582 -5.87 43.52 13.23
N ALA A 583 -4.91 42.72 12.75
CA ALA A 583 -3.99 41.98 13.60
C ALA A 583 -2.66 41.74 12.88
N LEU A 584 -1.56 41.85 13.61
CA LEU A 584 -0.20 41.58 13.14
C LEU A 584 0.51 40.72 14.18
N GLU A 585 1.12 39.62 13.76
CA GLU A 585 1.94 38.75 14.60
C GLU A 585 3.31 38.54 13.95
N GLY A 586 4.38 38.57 14.75
CA GLY A 586 5.75 38.38 14.28
C GLY A 586 6.74 39.27 15.02
N ARG A 587 8.03 38.95 14.91
CA ARG A 587 9.11 39.77 15.47
C ARG A 587 9.64 40.73 14.40
N LEU A 588 8.95 41.85 14.26
CA LEU A 588 9.35 42.94 13.36
C LEU A 588 9.87 44.12 14.18
N ALA A 589 10.82 44.88 13.64
CA ALA A 589 11.26 46.13 14.27
C ALA A 589 10.10 47.16 14.32
N PRO A 590 10.04 48.05 15.33
CA PRO A 590 8.91 48.96 15.52
C PRO A 590 8.59 49.80 14.28
N GLU A 591 9.60 50.25 13.55
CA GLU A 591 9.46 51.05 12.34
C GLU A 591 8.76 50.28 11.21
N VAL A 592 8.99 48.96 11.15
CA VAL A 592 8.34 48.06 10.19
C VAL A 592 6.88 47.84 10.57
N GLN A 593 6.60 47.69 11.88
CA GLN A 593 5.23 47.50 12.37
C GLN A 593 4.37 48.75 12.11
N GLU A 594 4.92 49.94 12.38
CA GLU A 594 4.24 51.20 12.11
C GLU A 594 3.91 51.34 10.61
N ARG A 595 4.89 51.03 9.74
CA ARG A 595 4.69 51.06 8.29
C ARG A 595 3.63 50.08 7.80
N LEU A 596 3.61 48.85 8.32
CA LEU A 596 2.61 47.84 7.98
C LEU A 596 1.22 48.15 8.55
N GLY A 597 1.13 49.01 9.57
CA GLY A 597 -0.12 49.47 10.16
C GLY A 597 -0.82 50.57 9.38
N GLU A 598 -0.15 51.18 8.38
CA GLU A 598 -0.74 52.24 7.57
C GLU A 598 -1.94 51.73 6.74
N PRO A 599 -3.03 52.51 6.65
CA PRO A 599 -4.19 52.14 5.84
C PRO A 599 -3.85 52.11 4.34
N VAL A 600 -4.26 51.05 3.65
CA VAL A 600 -4.04 50.87 2.22
C VAL A 600 -5.33 51.15 1.45
N PRO A 601 -5.35 52.06 0.45
CA PRO A 601 -6.54 52.34 -0.35
C PRO A 601 -7.10 51.11 -1.09
N ARG A 602 -8.43 51.01 -1.20
CA ARG A 602 -9.10 49.90 -1.89
C ARG A 602 -8.78 49.83 -3.39
N ASP A 603 -8.55 50.98 -4.01
CA ASP A 603 -8.17 51.12 -5.42
C ASP A 603 -6.69 50.80 -5.69
N HIS A 604 -5.90 50.50 -4.65
CA HIS A 604 -4.49 50.15 -4.80
C HIS A 604 -4.32 48.92 -5.71
N PRO A 605 -3.40 48.93 -6.70
CA PRO A 605 -3.27 47.84 -7.70
C PRO A 605 -3.05 46.45 -7.09
N LEU A 606 -2.29 46.36 -6.00
CA LEU A 606 -2.06 45.09 -5.29
C LEU A 606 -3.33 44.55 -4.62
N VAL A 607 -4.16 45.45 -4.06
CA VAL A 607 -5.43 45.08 -3.43
C VAL A 607 -6.36 44.54 -4.51
N GLN A 608 -6.47 45.22 -5.65
CA GLN A 608 -7.29 44.74 -6.78
C GLN A 608 -6.86 43.36 -7.29
N ARG A 609 -5.55 43.11 -7.42
CA ARG A 609 -5.03 41.79 -7.81
C ARG A 609 -5.44 40.70 -6.81
N VAL A 610 -5.20 40.92 -5.52
CA VAL A 610 -5.55 39.94 -4.49
C VAL A 610 -7.05 39.65 -4.46
N PHE A 611 -7.89 40.68 -4.55
CA PHE A 611 -9.35 40.51 -4.54
C PHE A 611 -9.95 40.08 -5.88
N SER A 612 -9.17 40.03 -6.96
CA SER A 612 -9.54 39.32 -8.19
C SER A 612 -9.39 37.79 -8.07
N GLY A 613 -8.80 37.31 -6.97
CA GLY A 613 -8.53 35.89 -6.70
C GLY A 613 -7.08 35.49 -6.95
N GLU A 614 -6.22 36.43 -7.36
CA GLU A 614 -4.79 36.18 -7.55
C GLU A 614 -4.07 36.03 -6.20
N VAL A 615 -3.17 35.05 -6.12
CA VAL A 615 -2.21 34.93 -5.00
C VAL A 615 -0.94 35.66 -5.42
N VAL A 616 -0.57 36.72 -4.68
CA VAL A 616 0.60 37.53 -5.00
C VAL A 616 1.77 37.06 -4.14
N GLN A 617 2.77 36.45 -4.78
CA GLN A 617 3.99 35.98 -4.13
C GLN A 617 5.21 36.67 -4.72
N VAL A 618 6.05 37.23 -3.85
CA VAL A 618 7.29 37.91 -4.22
C VAL A 618 8.43 37.33 -3.40
N GLY A 619 9.38 36.70 -4.09
CA GLY A 619 10.54 36.06 -3.46
C GLY A 619 11.61 37.04 -2.97
N ASP A 620 11.76 38.17 -3.66
CA ASP A 620 12.58 39.31 -3.24
C ASP A 620 11.91 40.63 -3.62
N THR A 621 11.42 41.38 -2.62
CA THR A 621 10.75 42.68 -2.77
C THR A 621 11.66 43.74 -3.39
N LEU A 622 12.98 43.65 -3.26
CA LEU A 622 13.92 44.57 -3.91
C LEU A 622 13.79 44.55 -5.43
N ASN A 623 13.44 43.38 -5.98
CA ASN A 623 13.34 43.16 -7.42
C ASN A 623 11.94 43.47 -7.96
N HIS A 624 11.01 43.94 -7.12
CA HIS A 624 9.62 44.15 -7.50
C HIS A 624 9.20 45.63 -7.40
N PRO A 625 8.75 46.28 -8.50
CA PRO A 625 8.48 47.73 -8.55
C PRO A 625 7.51 48.23 -7.48
N HIS A 626 6.46 47.47 -7.20
CA HIS A 626 5.42 47.84 -6.23
C HIS A 626 5.78 47.57 -4.76
N PHE A 627 6.93 46.95 -4.47
CA PHE A 627 7.32 46.57 -3.10
C PHE A 627 8.63 47.23 -2.62
N GLN A 628 9.16 48.22 -3.35
CA GLN A 628 10.39 48.90 -2.92
C GLN A 628 10.26 49.56 -1.54
N ALA A 629 9.10 50.11 -1.20
CA ALA A 629 8.85 50.67 0.13
C ALA A 629 8.90 49.59 1.25
N HIS A 630 8.54 48.35 0.94
CA HIS A 630 8.63 47.22 1.88
C HIS A 630 10.08 46.73 2.01
N ALA A 631 10.83 46.77 0.90
CA ALA A 631 12.25 46.45 0.89
C ALA A 631 13.10 47.46 1.71
N GLN A 632 12.74 48.75 1.68
CA GLN A 632 13.38 49.80 2.48
C GLN A 632 13.29 49.57 3.98
N VAL A 633 12.24 48.88 4.45
CA VAL A 633 12.04 48.51 5.85
C VAL A 633 12.49 47.08 6.17
N GLY A 634 13.25 46.44 5.26
CA GLY A 634 13.90 45.15 5.49
C GLY A 634 13.06 43.91 5.20
N LEU A 635 11.83 44.05 4.67
CA LEU A 635 11.02 42.91 4.23
C LEU A 635 11.53 42.44 2.87
N ARG A 636 11.88 41.16 2.73
CA ARG A 636 12.43 40.58 1.49
C ARG A 636 11.48 39.62 0.81
N GLY A 637 10.77 38.78 1.54
CA GLY A 637 9.73 37.90 0.98
C GLY A 637 8.33 38.40 1.34
N LEU A 638 7.39 38.27 0.41
CA LEU A 638 6.00 38.69 0.61
C LEU A 638 5.03 37.73 -0.05
N TYR A 639 3.93 37.44 0.66
CA TYR A 639 2.81 36.64 0.19
C TYR A 639 1.50 37.31 0.56
N LEU A 640 0.61 37.53 -0.40
CA LEU A 640 -0.71 38.10 -0.17
C LEU A 640 -1.78 37.20 -0.77
N ARG A 641 -2.83 36.96 0.02
CA ARG A 641 -3.97 36.15 -0.40
C ARG A 641 -5.27 36.68 0.18
N ARG A 642 -6.34 36.59 -0.61
CA ARG A 642 -7.70 36.88 -0.15
C ARG A 642 -8.16 35.85 0.87
N VAL A 643 -8.66 36.32 2.01
CA VAL A 643 -9.26 35.49 3.07
C VAL A 643 -10.76 35.36 2.84
N VAL A 644 -11.44 36.49 2.64
CA VAL A 644 -12.88 36.54 2.37
C VAL A 644 -13.23 37.78 1.54
N GLN A 645 -14.26 37.66 0.71
CA GLN A 645 -14.83 38.77 -0.03
C GLN A 645 -16.34 38.52 -0.16
N GLU A 646 -17.05 39.04 0.81
CA GLU A 646 -18.51 39.08 0.87
C GLU A 646 -18.94 40.55 0.96
N PRO A 647 -20.19 40.91 0.62
CA PRO A 647 -20.66 42.29 0.69
C PRO A 647 -20.42 42.95 2.06
N GLU A 648 -20.54 42.15 3.11
CA GLU A 648 -20.39 42.53 4.52
C GLU A 648 -18.93 42.61 4.97
N LEU A 649 -18.01 41.91 4.32
CA LEU A 649 -16.64 41.74 4.80
C LEU A 649 -15.65 41.41 3.66
N GLU A 650 -14.63 42.25 3.52
CA GLU A 650 -13.45 41.96 2.68
C GLU A 650 -12.22 41.88 3.59
N ALA A 651 -11.49 40.78 3.53
CA ALA A 651 -10.25 40.61 4.27
C ALA A 651 -9.20 39.83 3.48
N GLY A 652 -7.93 40.08 3.79
CA GLY A 652 -6.80 39.36 3.23
C GLY A 652 -5.74 39.01 4.27
N LEU A 653 -4.90 38.04 3.92
CA LEU A 653 -3.76 37.57 4.70
C LEU A 653 -2.48 38.07 4.01
N ALA A 654 -1.55 38.56 4.79
CA ALA A 654 -0.21 38.91 4.37
C ALA A 654 0.82 38.11 5.18
N LEU A 655 1.81 37.51 4.52
CA LEU A 655 2.96 36.88 5.17
C LEU A 655 4.24 37.55 4.69
N PHE A 656 5.19 37.66 5.60
CA PHE A 656 6.43 38.37 5.36
C PHE A 656 7.63 37.52 5.76
N ARG A 657 8.72 37.63 4.98
CA ARG A 657 10.05 37.09 5.31
C ARG A 657 11.08 38.22 5.29
N LEU A 658 12.04 38.17 6.19
CA LEU A 658 13.16 39.11 6.30
C LEU A 658 14.32 38.72 5.36
N GLU A 659 14.35 37.47 4.91
CA GLU A 659 15.33 36.95 3.95
C GLU A 659 14.71 36.64 2.58
N PRO A 660 15.48 36.79 1.48
CA PRO A 660 15.04 36.39 0.15
C PRO A 660 14.70 34.91 0.10
N SER A 661 13.67 34.56 -0.66
CA SER A 661 13.20 33.19 -0.77
C SER A 661 12.73 32.88 -2.18
N PRO A 662 12.81 31.62 -2.65
CA PRO A 662 12.07 31.20 -3.85
C PRO A 662 10.55 31.35 -3.68
N GLY A 663 10.10 31.64 -2.45
CA GLY A 663 8.71 31.86 -2.04
C GLY A 663 8.11 30.61 -1.39
N TRP A 664 6.79 30.47 -1.42
CA TRP A 664 6.06 29.35 -0.84
C TRP A 664 5.86 28.24 -1.88
N SER A 665 6.09 27.01 -1.46
CA SER A 665 5.92 25.79 -2.25
C SER A 665 4.44 25.48 -2.47
N PRO A 666 4.09 24.64 -3.48
CA PRO A 666 2.72 24.20 -3.69
C PRO A 666 2.07 23.53 -2.47
N SER A 667 2.87 22.91 -1.59
CA SER A 667 2.39 22.28 -0.36
C SER A 667 2.08 23.32 0.72
N GLU A 668 2.92 24.33 0.90
CA GLU A 668 2.63 25.46 1.78
C GLU A 668 1.42 26.27 1.27
N GLU A 669 1.25 26.40 -0.04
CA GLU A 669 0.10 27.08 -0.64
C GLU A 669 -1.23 26.39 -0.30
N ARG A 670 -1.28 25.05 -0.35
CA ARG A 670 -2.48 24.29 0.02
C ARG A 670 -2.82 24.45 1.50
N LEU A 671 -1.81 24.40 2.37
CA LEU A 671 -1.91 24.72 3.79
C LEU A 671 -2.50 26.12 4.02
N LEU A 672 -1.95 27.14 3.36
CA LEU A 672 -2.40 28.52 3.46
C LEU A 672 -3.82 28.72 2.91
N GLN A 673 -4.17 28.02 1.84
CA GLN A 673 -5.55 28.02 1.34
C GLN A 673 -6.52 27.46 2.38
N GLY A 674 -6.21 26.33 3.01
CA GLY A 674 -7.05 25.77 4.07
C GLY A 674 -7.17 26.72 5.28
N ALA A 675 -6.05 27.30 5.71
CA ALA A 675 -6.02 28.23 6.84
C ALA A 675 -6.82 29.52 6.56
N THR A 676 -6.68 30.09 5.37
CA THR A 676 -7.43 31.29 4.95
C THR A 676 -8.93 31.03 4.87
N GLN A 677 -9.36 29.85 4.41
CA GLN A 677 -10.78 29.46 4.42
C GLN A 677 -11.35 29.41 5.84
N MET A 678 -10.63 28.79 6.78
CA MET A 678 -11.04 28.73 8.18
C MET A 678 -11.09 30.12 8.83
N LEU A 679 -10.08 30.95 8.58
CA LEU A 679 -10.02 32.32 9.06
C LEU A 679 -11.19 33.16 8.50
N GLY A 680 -11.49 33.04 7.21
CA GLY A 680 -12.60 33.73 6.57
C GLY A 680 -13.95 33.33 7.16
N ALA A 681 -14.17 32.04 7.40
CA ALA A 681 -15.40 31.55 8.05
C ALA A 681 -15.57 32.09 9.48
N LEU A 682 -14.49 32.17 10.26
CA LEU A 682 -14.53 32.78 11.59
C LEU A 682 -14.88 34.26 11.51
N LEU A 683 -14.17 35.03 10.67
CA LEU A 683 -14.39 36.48 10.56
C LEU A 683 -15.81 36.80 10.11
N LEU A 684 -16.36 36.05 9.14
CA LEU A 684 -17.76 36.20 8.74
C LEU A 684 -18.73 35.92 9.88
N ARG A 685 -18.49 34.86 10.67
CA ARG A 685 -19.33 34.55 11.81
C ARG A 685 -19.32 35.67 12.85
N LEU A 686 -18.14 36.22 13.13
CA LEU A 686 -17.97 37.31 14.09
C LEU A 686 -18.66 38.59 13.60
N GLU A 687 -18.47 38.95 12.33
CA GLU A 687 -19.10 40.14 11.75
C GLU A 687 -20.63 40.00 11.68
N ARG A 688 -21.15 38.84 11.28
CA ARG A 688 -22.60 38.57 11.29
C ARG A 688 -23.21 38.62 12.69
N THR A 689 -22.48 38.11 13.69
CA THR A 689 -22.95 38.19 15.09
C THR A 689 -23.02 39.64 15.54
N ARG A 690 -21.99 40.44 15.22
CA ARG A 690 -21.93 41.88 15.53
C ARG A 690 -23.05 42.67 14.84
N GLN A 691 -23.30 42.39 13.56
CA GLN A 691 -24.39 43.02 12.80
C GLN A 691 -25.76 42.65 13.36
N LEU A 692 -25.95 41.39 13.76
CA LEU A 692 -27.19 40.93 14.37
C LEU A 692 -27.43 41.61 15.73
N GLU A 693 -26.42 41.73 16.58
CA GLU A 693 -26.51 42.46 17.85
C GLU A 693 -26.84 43.94 17.62
N ALA A 694 -26.19 44.60 16.66
CA ALA A 694 -26.48 45.98 16.30
C ALA A 694 -27.90 46.17 15.75
N ALA A 695 -28.39 45.20 14.96
CA ALA A 695 -29.76 45.21 14.44
C ALA A 695 -30.80 45.03 15.57
N TYR A 696 -30.54 44.14 16.53
CA TYR A 696 -31.38 43.99 17.72
C TYR A 696 -31.40 45.28 18.55
N GLU A 697 -30.24 45.85 18.83
CA GLU A 697 -30.14 47.11 19.60
C GLU A 697 -30.89 48.25 18.88
N GLY A 698 -30.71 48.39 17.57
CA GLY A 698 -31.44 49.36 16.76
C GLY A 698 -32.97 49.16 16.81
N ALA A 699 -33.45 47.92 16.77
CA ALA A 699 -34.87 47.60 16.88
C ALA A 699 -35.43 47.92 18.27
N LEU A 700 -34.72 47.56 19.34
CA LEU A 700 -35.14 47.86 20.71
C LEU A 700 -35.18 49.38 20.96
N ARG A 701 -34.15 50.11 20.50
CA ARG A 701 -34.12 51.57 20.56
C ARG A 701 -35.28 52.20 19.80
N ALA A 702 -35.62 51.68 18.61
CA ALA A 702 -36.75 52.18 17.84
C ALA A 702 -38.11 51.98 18.55
N ILE A 703 -38.28 50.88 19.29
CA ILE A 703 -39.47 50.64 20.14
C ILE A 703 -39.54 51.68 21.25
N GLY A 704 -38.43 51.94 21.95
CA GLY A 704 -38.36 52.97 23.00
C GLY A 704 -38.71 54.36 22.47
N LEU A 705 -38.11 54.76 21.34
CA LEU A 705 -38.39 56.06 20.69
C LEU A 705 -39.85 56.18 20.22
N ALA A 706 -40.46 55.09 19.72
CA ALA A 706 -41.87 55.09 19.33
C ALA A 706 -42.80 55.27 20.54
N LEU A 707 -42.44 54.69 21.69
CA LEU A 707 -43.19 54.89 22.92
C LEU A 707 -43.05 56.31 23.46
N GLU A 708 -41.82 56.83 23.48
CA GLU A 708 -41.52 58.21 23.91
C GLU A 708 -42.39 59.23 23.13
N ALA A 709 -42.54 59.01 21.82
CA ALA A 709 -43.41 59.82 20.97
C ALA A 709 -44.91 59.71 21.33
N ARG A 710 -45.37 58.56 21.85
CA ARG A 710 -46.77 58.35 22.27
C ARG A 710 -47.06 58.98 23.64
N ASP A 711 -46.21 58.76 24.63
CA ASP A 711 -46.41 59.19 26.03
C ASP A 711 -46.13 60.69 26.27
N ARG A 712 -45.71 61.42 25.23
CA ARG A 712 -45.31 62.85 25.33
C ARG A 712 -44.17 63.06 26.33
N GLU A 713 -43.31 62.06 26.49
CA GLU A 713 -42.05 62.23 27.21
C GLU A 713 -41.11 63.16 26.43
N THR A 714 -40.12 63.71 27.12
CA THR A 714 -39.18 64.68 26.53
C THR A 714 -38.33 63.99 25.47
N ALA A 715 -38.33 64.53 24.24
CA ALA A 715 -37.50 64.02 23.14
C ALA A 715 -36.04 63.75 23.59
N GLY A 716 -35.54 62.56 23.30
CA GLY A 716 -34.21 62.07 23.65
C GLY A 716 -34.05 61.49 25.06
N HIS A 717 -35.13 61.36 25.86
CA HIS A 717 -35.08 60.77 27.20
C HIS A 717 -34.47 59.36 27.17
N THR A 718 -34.98 58.51 26.28
CA THR A 718 -34.56 57.11 26.14
C THR A 718 -33.05 56.97 25.93
N ASP A 719 -32.47 57.81 25.07
CA ASP A 719 -31.03 57.78 24.77
C ASP A 719 -30.18 58.36 25.90
N ARG A 720 -30.62 59.47 26.53
CA ARG A 720 -29.89 60.10 27.63
C ARG A 720 -29.79 59.17 28.83
N VAL A 721 -30.90 58.52 29.22
CA VAL A 721 -30.90 57.59 30.35
C VAL A 721 -30.06 56.36 30.04
N ALA A 722 -30.15 55.79 28.84
CA ALA A 722 -29.30 54.67 28.43
C ALA A 722 -27.80 55.02 28.50
N ALA A 723 -27.41 56.21 28.03
CA ALA A 723 -26.03 56.66 28.07
C ALA A 723 -25.53 56.90 29.52
N MET A 724 -26.36 57.51 30.38
CA MET A 724 -26.03 57.72 31.79
C MET A 724 -25.91 56.40 32.55
N ALA A 725 -26.84 55.48 32.32
CA ALA A 725 -26.84 54.16 32.94
C ALA A 725 -25.60 53.36 32.52
N GLU A 726 -25.24 53.38 31.23
CA GLU A 726 -24.01 52.73 30.75
C GLU A 726 -22.76 53.35 31.39
N ALA A 727 -22.66 54.68 31.45
CA ALA A 727 -21.51 55.36 32.05
C ALA A 727 -21.35 54.99 33.54
N LEU A 728 -22.46 54.97 34.29
CA LEU A 728 -22.46 54.54 35.69
C LEU A 728 -22.10 53.06 35.83
N GLY A 729 -22.65 52.18 34.99
CA GLY A 729 -22.31 50.76 34.96
C GLY A 729 -20.84 50.50 34.66
N ARG A 730 -20.25 51.25 33.72
CA ARG A 730 -18.83 51.14 33.33
C ARG A 730 -17.92 51.55 34.48
N ALA A 731 -18.28 52.61 35.22
CA ALA A 731 -17.56 53.04 36.41
C ALA A 731 -17.62 52.02 37.57
N LEU A 732 -18.68 51.21 37.61
CA LEU A 732 -18.86 50.12 38.59
C LEU A 732 -18.17 48.81 38.17
N GLY A 733 -17.55 48.77 36.97
CA GLY A 733 -16.83 47.59 36.48
C GLY A 733 -17.72 46.50 35.87
N LEU A 734 -18.92 46.84 35.41
CA LEU A 734 -19.78 45.90 34.69
C LEU A 734 -19.12 45.42 33.38
N SER A 735 -19.33 44.15 33.04
CA SER A 735 -18.88 43.56 31.77
C SER A 735 -19.66 44.13 30.57
N GLU A 736 -19.11 44.05 29.35
CA GLU A 736 -19.80 44.51 28.13
C GLU A 736 -21.16 43.84 27.92
N GLY A 737 -21.32 42.59 28.37
CA GLY A 737 -22.62 41.90 28.36
C GLY A 737 -23.63 42.55 29.32
N GLU A 738 -23.20 42.91 30.53
CA GLU A 738 -24.06 43.59 31.51
C GLU A 738 -24.36 45.03 31.11
N LEU A 739 -23.42 45.74 30.49
CA LEU A 739 -23.64 47.07 29.91
C LEU A 739 -24.67 47.02 28.77
N ARG A 740 -24.58 46.02 27.90
CA ARG A 740 -25.59 45.76 26.86
C ARG A 740 -26.96 45.48 27.48
N ASP A 741 -27.03 44.59 28.47
CA ASP A 741 -28.27 44.28 29.19
C ASP A 741 -28.89 45.55 29.81
N LEU A 742 -28.06 46.41 30.39
CA LEU A 742 -28.48 47.69 30.97
C LEU A 742 -29.01 48.67 29.91
N ARG A 743 -28.31 48.83 28.78
CA ARG A 743 -28.78 49.65 27.64
C ARG A 743 -30.12 49.15 27.10
N TRP A 744 -30.23 47.85 26.85
CA TRP A 744 -31.44 47.24 26.31
C TRP A 744 -32.60 47.33 27.31
N GLY A 745 -32.31 47.18 28.60
CA GLY A 745 -33.26 47.41 29.68
C GLY A 745 -33.73 48.87 29.71
N ALA A 746 -32.83 49.83 29.54
CA ALA A 746 -33.16 51.25 29.48
C ALA A 746 -34.04 51.61 28.27
N TYR A 747 -33.78 51.04 27.09
CA TYR A 747 -34.64 51.25 25.91
C TYR A 747 -36.06 50.71 26.07
N LEU A 748 -36.23 49.69 26.91
CA LEU A 748 -37.49 48.96 27.07
C LEU A 748 -38.21 49.23 28.39
N HIS A 749 -37.63 50.01 29.30
CA HIS A 749 -38.10 50.10 30.69
C HIS A 749 -39.61 50.39 30.78
N ASP A 750 -40.09 51.27 29.91
CA ASP A 750 -41.47 51.71 29.86
C ASP A 750 -42.35 51.00 28.82
N VAL A 751 -41.84 49.98 28.11
CA VAL A 751 -42.56 49.32 26.99
C VAL A 751 -43.97 48.84 27.35
N GLY A 752 -44.25 48.52 28.62
CA GLY A 752 -45.58 48.15 29.06
C GLY A 752 -46.62 49.28 29.04
N LYS A 753 -46.19 50.56 28.97
CA LYS A 753 -47.09 51.70 28.71
C LYS A 753 -47.84 51.55 27.38
N LEU A 754 -47.34 50.71 26.45
CA LEU A 754 -48.08 50.31 25.25
C LEU A 754 -49.48 49.75 25.54
N VAL A 755 -49.63 49.03 26.66
CA VAL A 755 -50.88 48.35 27.04
C VAL A 755 -51.78 49.23 27.92
N ILE A 756 -51.26 50.34 28.43
CA ILE A 756 -52.02 51.26 29.28
C ILE A 756 -53.04 52.04 28.41
N PRO A 757 -54.32 52.11 28.81
CA PRO A 757 -55.34 52.86 28.08
C PRO A 757 -54.98 54.34 27.95
N ASP A 758 -55.25 54.94 26.78
CA ASP A 758 -54.98 56.36 26.52
C ASP A 758 -55.68 57.30 27.50
N SER A 759 -56.86 56.92 28.01
CA SER A 759 -57.60 57.69 29.02
C SER A 759 -56.84 57.80 30.36
N ILE A 760 -55.91 56.89 30.62
CA ILE A 760 -55.03 56.89 31.80
C ILE A 760 -53.66 57.48 31.42
N LEU A 761 -53.04 57.00 30.33
CA LEU A 761 -51.71 57.41 29.90
C LEU A 761 -51.63 58.90 29.57
N LEU A 762 -52.60 59.41 28.79
CA LEU A 762 -52.59 60.79 28.27
C LEU A 762 -53.46 61.75 29.08
N LYS A 763 -53.86 61.36 30.30
CA LYS A 763 -54.77 62.16 31.14
C LYS A 763 -54.16 63.53 31.48
N PRO A 764 -54.84 64.66 31.20
CA PRO A 764 -54.33 65.99 31.52
C PRO A 764 -54.57 66.36 32.99
N GLY A 765 -53.96 65.62 33.91
CA GLY A 765 -54.10 65.84 35.36
C GLY A 765 -53.60 64.67 36.21
N LYS A 766 -53.83 64.74 37.52
CA LYS A 766 -53.45 63.66 38.45
C LYS A 766 -54.32 62.42 38.21
N LEU A 767 -53.69 61.25 38.30
CA LEU A 767 -54.39 59.96 38.27
C LEU A 767 -55.13 59.74 39.60
N THR A 768 -56.32 59.12 39.57
CA THR A 768 -56.98 58.59 40.77
C THR A 768 -56.20 57.40 41.33
N PRO A 769 -56.45 56.96 42.58
CA PRO A 769 -55.81 55.76 43.13
C PRO A 769 -55.98 54.50 42.25
N GLU A 770 -57.14 54.33 41.63
CA GLU A 770 -57.47 53.20 40.75
C GLU A 770 -56.74 53.30 39.40
N GLU A 771 -56.71 54.49 38.81
CA GLU A 771 -55.96 54.78 37.57
C GLU A 771 -54.46 54.61 37.80
N PHE A 772 -53.94 55.06 38.95
CA PHE A 772 -52.54 54.87 39.33
C PHE A 772 -52.22 53.39 39.57
N SER A 773 -53.14 52.62 40.17
CA SER A 773 -53.00 51.17 40.29
C SER A 773 -52.88 50.50 38.92
N THR A 774 -53.66 50.96 37.94
CA THR A 774 -53.56 50.50 36.54
C THR A 774 -52.23 50.92 35.91
N MET A 775 -51.81 52.18 36.10
CA MET A 775 -50.52 52.68 35.59
C MET A 775 -49.34 51.82 36.09
N LYS A 776 -49.32 51.46 37.38
CA LYS A 776 -48.26 50.61 37.95
C LYS A 776 -48.11 49.25 37.26
N THR A 777 -49.14 48.75 36.57
CA THR A 777 -49.05 47.46 35.87
C THR A 777 -48.11 47.48 34.67
N HIS A 778 -47.70 48.66 34.17
CA HIS A 778 -46.82 48.76 33.00
C HIS A 778 -45.47 48.05 33.20
N VAL A 779 -44.95 47.94 34.42
CA VAL A 779 -43.69 47.21 34.69
C VAL A 779 -43.86 45.70 34.50
N GLN A 780 -44.99 45.13 34.95
CA GLN A 780 -45.31 43.71 34.79
C GLN A 780 -45.68 43.39 33.34
N LEU A 781 -46.55 44.22 32.74
CA LEU A 781 -46.94 44.11 31.34
C LEU A 781 -45.75 44.29 30.40
N GLY A 782 -44.81 45.17 30.76
CA GLY A 782 -43.56 45.38 30.03
C GLY A 782 -42.67 44.14 30.04
N ASP A 783 -42.41 43.56 31.21
CA ASP A 783 -41.68 42.28 31.32
C ASP A 783 -42.42 41.15 30.58
N ASP A 784 -43.76 41.12 30.64
CA ASP A 784 -44.59 40.16 29.92
C ASP A 784 -44.56 40.33 28.40
N LEU A 785 -44.39 41.54 27.88
CA LEU A 785 -44.15 41.77 26.45
C LEU A 785 -42.75 41.34 26.05
N VAL A 786 -41.74 41.76 26.83
CA VAL A 786 -40.33 41.54 26.50
C VAL A 786 -39.92 40.08 26.66
N ARG A 787 -40.54 39.31 27.56
CA ARG A 787 -40.24 37.86 27.69
C ARG A 787 -40.54 37.06 26.41
N HIS A 788 -41.36 37.59 25.50
CA HIS A 788 -41.64 36.97 24.21
C HIS A 788 -40.53 37.21 23.17
N LEU A 789 -39.54 38.06 23.49
CA LEU A 789 -38.35 38.31 22.67
C LEU A 789 -37.19 37.44 23.18
N PRO A 790 -36.90 36.27 22.57
CA PRO A 790 -35.95 35.30 23.11
C PRO A 790 -34.50 35.79 23.13
N PHE A 791 -34.18 36.82 22.35
CA PHE A 791 -32.85 37.45 22.33
C PHE A 791 -32.67 38.46 23.46
N VAL A 792 -33.74 38.93 24.14
CA VAL A 792 -33.61 39.90 25.22
C VAL A 792 -33.12 39.18 26.49
N PRO A 793 -31.97 39.57 27.04
CA PRO A 793 -31.35 38.88 28.15
C PRO A 793 -32.06 39.16 29.47
N LYS A 794 -31.83 38.29 30.46
CA LYS A 794 -32.47 38.38 31.77
C LYS A 794 -32.17 39.72 32.48
N GLY A 795 -30.95 40.25 32.35
CA GLY A 795 -30.57 41.52 32.96
C GLY A 795 -31.42 42.69 32.45
N ALA A 796 -31.63 42.77 31.14
CA ALA A 796 -32.50 43.78 30.53
C ALA A 796 -33.94 43.67 31.04
N ARG A 797 -34.49 42.45 31.11
CA ARG A 797 -35.83 42.20 31.66
C ARG A 797 -35.98 42.62 33.12
N GLN A 798 -34.93 42.42 33.92
CA GLN A 798 -34.90 42.84 35.32
C GLN A 798 -34.97 44.36 35.46
N VAL A 799 -34.34 45.12 34.54
CA VAL A 799 -34.49 46.58 34.50
C VAL A 799 -35.95 46.94 34.23
N VAL A 800 -36.56 46.38 33.18
CA VAL A 800 -37.97 46.63 32.82
C VAL A 800 -38.92 46.35 33.99
N ARG A 801 -38.76 45.19 34.65
CA ARG A 801 -39.67 44.80 35.74
C ARG A 801 -39.50 45.63 37.02
N HIS A 802 -38.27 46.02 37.36
CA HIS A 802 -37.94 46.50 38.71
C HIS A 802 -37.47 47.95 38.77
N HIS A 803 -37.54 48.72 37.67
CA HIS A 803 -37.08 50.12 37.67
C HIS A 803 -37.87 51.05 38.61
N HIS A 804 -39.05 50.65 39.05
CA HIS A 804 -39.85 51.36 40.07
C HIS A 804 -39.82 50.72 41.47
N GLU A 805 -38.94 49.74 41.69
CA GLU A 805 -38.64 49.28 43.05
C GLU A 805 -37.88 50.37 43.81
N ARG A 806 -38.12 50.44 45.12
CA ARG A 806 -37.52 51.46 45.99
C ARG A 806 -36.60 50.79 46.98
N TRP A 807 -35.47 51.41 47.28
CA TRP A 807 -34.48 50.85 48.21
C TRP A 807 -35.08 50.49 49.59
N ASP A 808 -36.08 51.25 50.04
CA ASP A 808 -36.85 51.06 51.28
C ASP A 808 -37.91 49.93 51.24
N GLY A 809 -38.09 49.24 50.11
CA GLY A 809 -39.09 48.19 49.94
C GLY A 809 -40.52 48.69 49.69
N ARG A 810 -40.73 50.00 49.54
CA ARG A 810 -42.07 50.58 49.30
C ARG A 810 -42.40 50.75 47.81
N GLY A 811 -41.55 50.21 46.94
CA GLY A 811 -41.70 50.26 45.50
C GLY A 811 -42.69 49.24 44.96
N TYR A 812 -42.70 49.07 43.64
CA TYR A 812 -43.52 48.11 42.93
C TYR A 812 -42.73 47.56 41.72
N PRO A 813 -43.09 46.37 41.20
CA PRO A 813 -44.28 45.57 41.47
C PRO A 813 -44.18 44.59 42.65
N ASP A 814 -42.96 44.18 43.02
CA ASP A 814 -42.72 43.03 43.89
C ASP A 814 -42.33 43.44 45.33
N GLY A 815 -42.09 44.73 45.57
CA GLY A 815 -41.80 45.28 46.91
C GLY A 815 -40.42 44.88 47.42
N LEU A 816 -39.45 44.79 46.51
CA LEU A 816 -38.08 44.37 46.81
C LEU A 816 -37.35 45.48 47.57
N SER A 817 -36.51 45.10 48.54
CA SER A 817 -35.77 46.04 49.38
C SER A 817 -34.26 45.83 49.29
N GLY A 818 -33.50 46.94 49.36
CA GLY A 818 -32.04 46.92 49.30
C GLY A 818 -31.48 46.13 48.11
N GLU A 819 -30.56 45.22 48.39
CA GLU A 819 -29.88 44.40 47.38
C GLU A 819 -30.75 43.30 46.75
N GLN A 820 -31.98 43.10 47.23
CA GLN A 820 -32.95 42.23 46.55
C GLN A 820 -33.35 42.82 45.20
N ILE A 821 -33.25 44.14 45.04
CA ILE A 821 -33.43 44.82 43.76
C ILE A 821 -32.22 44.53 42.86
N PRO A 822 -32.41 43.98 41.66
CA PRO A 822 -31.30 43.71 40.73
C PRO A 822 -30.43 44.95 40.51
N LEU A 823 -29.11 44.77 40.51
CA LEU A 823 -28.15 45.88 40.40
C LEU A 823 -28.41 46.77 39.19
N LEU A 824 -28.68 46.17 38.02
CA LEU A 824 -28.98 46.91 36.79
C LEU A 824 -30.22 47.81 36.93
N ALA A 825 -31.25 47.36 37.64
CA ALA A 825 -32.46 48.14 37.89
C ALA A 825 -32.18 49.31 38.85
N ARG A 826 -31.34 49.11 39.87
CA ARG A 826 -30.91 50.18 40.79
C ARG A 826 -30.10 51.26 40.08
N ILE A 827 -29.16 50.86 39.21
CA ILE A 827 -28.35 51.76 38.38
C ILE A 827 -29.29 52.58 37.47
N PHE A 828 -30.21 51.90 36.80
CA PHE A 828 -31.17 52.54 35.91
C PHE A 828 -32.06 53.55 36.66
N ALA A 829 -32.62 53.18 37.81
CA ALA A 829 -33.50 54.05 38.59
C ALA A 829 -32.85 55.38 39.02
N VAL A 830 -31.55 55.37 39.36
CA VAL A 830 -30.79 56.60 39.66
C VAL A 830 -30.73 57.52 38.43
N CYS A 831 -30.44 56.94 37.26
CA CYS A 831 -30.30 57.68 36.01
C CYS A 831 -31.64 58.22 35.51
N ASP A 832 -32.71 57.43 35.61
CA ASP A 832 -34.06 57.81 35.22
C ASP A 832 -34.60 58.94 36.11
N VAL A 833 -34.49 58.81 37.44
CA VAL A 833 -34.90 59.88 38.37
C VAL A 833 -34.11 61.16 38.12
N PHE A 834 -32.81 61.08 37.84
CA PHE A 834 -32.02 62.26 37.53
C PHE A 834 -32.44 62.93 36.22
N ASP A 835 -32.65 62.18 35.13
CA ASP A 835 -33.16 62.75 33.87
C ASP A 835 -34.55 63.38 34.07
N ALA A 836 -35.40 62.75 34.86
CA ALA A 836 -36.73 63.25 35.22
C ALA A 836 -36.70 64.59 35.98
N LEU A 837 -35.67 64.83 36.81
CA LEU A 837 -35.49 66.08 37.54
C LEU A 837 -34.94 67.19 36.64
N CYS A 838 -34.06 66.84 35.69
CA CYS A 838 -33.35 67.77 34.82
C CYS A 838 -34.07 68.09 33.51
N SER A 839 -35.11 67.34 33.15
CA SER A 839 -35.85 67.51 31.88
C SER A 839 -37.17 68.25 32.07
N GLU A 840 -37.52 69.08 31.09
CA GLU A 840 -38.84 69.72 31.03
C GLU A 840 -39.91 68.67 30.73
N ARG A 841 -40.98 68.64 31.54
CA ARG A 841 -42.14 67.74 31.37
C ARG A 841 -43.42 68.57 31.26
N PRO A 842 -44.50 68.07 30.61
CA PRO A 842 -45.74 68.83 30.36
C PRO A 842 -46.38 69.50 31.60
N TYR A 843 -46.07 69.02 32.82
CA TYR A 843 -46.60 69.53 34.08
C TYR A 843 -45.52 70.01 35.07
N LYS A 844 -44.24 70.01 34.70
CA LYS A 844 -43.12 70.37 35.60
C LYS A 844 -41.93 70.94 34.82
N PRO A 845 -41.47 72.18 35.12
CA PRO A 845 -40.26 72.72 34.51
C PRO A 845 -39.03 71.93 34.98
N ALA A 846 -37.98 71.90 34.14
CA ALA A 846 -36.68 71.35 34.51
C ALA A 846 -36.13 72.05 35.76
N LEU A 847 -35.59 71.27 36.72
CA LEU A 847 -34.93 71.85 37.88
C LEU A 847 -33.53 72.35 37.52
N PRO A 848 -33.08 73.47 38.09
CA PRO A 848 -31.67 73.84 38.06
C PRO A 848 -30.80 72.73 38.66
N THR A 849 -29.61 72.52 38.11
CA THR A 849 -28.69 71.41 38.48
C THR A 849 -28.52 71.25 39.99
N LEU A 850 -28.36 72.34 40.74
CA LEU A 850 -28.20 72.31 42.20
C LEU A 850 -29.44 71.75 42.91
N GLN A 851 -30.64 72.11 42.47
CA GLN A 851 -31.90 71.59 43.03
C GLN A 851 -32.14 70.13 42.62
N ALA A 852 -31.76 69.75 41.40
CA ALA A 852 -31.84 68.36 40.95
C ALA A 852 -30.92 67.44 41.77
N VAL A 853 -29.68 67.88 42.04
CA VAL A 853 -28.72 67.17 42.91
C VAL A 853 -29.26 67.04 44.34
N GLN A 854 -29.81 68.12 44.89
CA GLN A 854 -30.44 68.13 46.21
C GLN A 854 -31.58 67.12 46.31
N GLU A 855 -32.46 67.09 45.32
CA GLU A 855 -33.61 66.19 45.32
C GLU A 855 -33.22 64.73 45.07
N LEU A 856 -32.20 64.48 44.25
CA LEU A 856 -31.62 63.15 44.07
C LEU A 856 -30.99 62.64 45.38
N TRP A 857 -30.27 63.50 46.10
CA TRP A 857 -29.69 63.18 47.40
C TRP A 857 -30.77 62.92 48.47
N ARG A 858 -31.79 63.78 48.53
CA ARG A 858 -32.95 63.60 49.42
C ARG A 858 -33.69 62.29 49.11
N SER A 859 -33.81 61.93 47.84
CA SER A 859 -34.39 60.65 47.40
C SER A 859 -33.59 59.45 47.94
N ALA A 860 -32.25 59.51 47.94
CA ALA A 860 -31.42 58.50 48.56
C ALA A 860 -31.60 58.44 50.09
N GLN A 861 -31.63 59.59 50.77
CA GLN A 861 -31.83 59.67 52.23
C GLN A 861 -33.17 59.10 52.69
N ASN A 862 -34.23 59.33 51.91
CA ASN A 862 -35.57 58.83 52.18
C ASN A 862 -35.78 57.37 51.73
N GLY A 863 -34.71 56.68 51.34
CA GLY A 863 -34.75 55.27 50.94
C GLY A 863 -35.44 55.02 49.59
N HIS A 864 -35.57 56.03 48.73
CA HIS A 864 -36.05 55.82 47.36
C HIS A 864 -34.96 55.13 46.51
N LEU A 865 -33.75 55.66 46.55
CA LEU A 865 -32.63 55.24 45.70
C LEU A 865 -31.50 54.63 46.54
N ASP A 866 -30.68 53.79 45.91
CA ASP A 866 -29.45 53.26 46.50
C ASP A 866 -28.44 54.40 46.70
N ARG A 867 -28.11 54.70 47.96
CA ARG A 867 -27.22 55.80 48.33
C ARG A 867 -25.83 55.66 47.71
N GLN A 868 -25.28 54.45 47.67
CA GLN A 868 -23.92 54.24 47.14
C GLN A 868 -23.87 54.55 45.64
N LEU A 869 -24.92 54.16 44.90
CA LEU A 869 -25.00 54.46 43.47
C LEU A 869 -25.20 55.95 43.20
N VAL A 870 -25.97 56.66 44.02
CA VAL A 870 -26.13 58.12 43.90
C VAL A 870 -24.81 58.86 44.16
N GLU A 871 -24.03 58.44 45.17
CA GLU A 871 -22.70 59.02 45.44
C GLU A 871 -21.75 58.85 44.23
N ILE A 872 -21.70 57.64 43.66
CA ILE A 872 -20.87 57.34 42.49
C ILE A 872 -21.36 58.10 41.25
N PHE A 873 -22.67 58.17 41.04
CA PHE A 873 -23.26 58.91 39.93
C PHE A 873 -22.93 60.40 39.98
N LEU A 874 -23.12 61.06 41.13
CA LEU A 874 -22.81 62.49 41.29
C LEU A 874 -21.32 62.79 41.08
N LYS A 875 -20.45 61.87 41.51
CA LYS A 875 -19.02 61.94 41.23
C LYS A 875 -18.70 61.89 39.74
N LEU A 876 -19.31 60.95 39.01
CA LEU A 876 -19.10 60.82 37.56
C LEU A 876 -19.59 62.04 36.78
N GLN A 877 -20.67 62.68 37.24
CA GLN A 877 -21.19 63.91 36.62
C GLN A 877 -20.40 65.17 37.00
N GLY A 878 -19.36 65.08 37.84
CA GLY A 878 -18.60 66.24 38.33
C GLY A 878 -19.40 67.14 39.28
N LEU A 879 -20.46 66.60 39.91
CA LEU A 879 -21.38 67.33 40.78
C LEU A 879 -21.09 67.12 42.28
N GLU A 880 -19.94 66.52 42.63
CA GLU A 880 -19.50 66.31 44.02
C GLU A 880 -19.37 67.63 44.81
N GLU A 881 -18.88 68.69 44.17
CA GLU A 881 -18.76 70.00 44.83
C GLU A 881 -20.12 70.64 45.10
N VAL A 882 -21.09 70.40 44.22
CA VAL A 882 -22.49 70.84 44.38
C VAL A 882 -23.16 70.09 45.55
N LEU A 883 -22.89 68.79 45.69
CA LEU A 883 -23.33 68.00 46.84
C LEU A 883 -22.73 68.51 48.15
N ARG A 884 -21.43 68.80 48.19
CA ARG A 884 -20.76 69.36 49.38
C ARG A 884 -21.28 70.75 49.75
N ALA A 885 -21.50 71.61 48.75
CA ALA A 885 -22.10 72.92 48.95
C ALA A 885 -23.54 72.82 49.48
N SER A 886 -24.30 71.84 49.01
CA SER A 886 -25.65 71.57 49.53
C SER A 886 -25.64 71.05 50.96
N GLN A 887 -24.69 70.18 51.33
CA GLN A 887 -24.58 69.64 52.68
C GLN A 887 -24.11 70.66 53.72
N ALA A 888 -23.48 71.76 53.27
CA ALA A 888 -23.06 72.87 54.12
C ALA A 888 -24.14 73.97 54.27
N ALA A 889 -25.22 73.90 53.50
CA ALA A 889 -26.32 74.87 53.50
C ALA A 889 -27.58 74.40 54.28
N ASP A 890 -27.68 73.10 54.58
CA ASP A 890 -28.55 72.51 55.60
C ASP A 890 -27.81 72.44 56.95
#